data_AF-A0A3G2SB33-F1
#
_entry.id   AF-A0A3G2SB33-F1
#
_cell.length_a   1.000
_cell.length_b   1.000
_cell.length_c   1.000
_cell.angle_alpha   90.00
_cell.angle_beta   90.00
_cell.angle_gamma   90.00
#
_symmetry.space_group_name_H-M   'P 1'
#
loop_
_entity.id
_entity.type
_entity.pdbx_description
1 polymer ?
#
loop_
_entity_poly.entity_id
_entity_poly.type
_entity_poly.pdbx_seq_one_letter_code
_entity_poly.pdbx_strand_id
1 'polypeptide(L)'
;MQSPLIALPLKETKPVDLVKPLKNLIIQNYEQSPVSYMDELQRISQARQDATGQASTESLGRDLLFRYFHIIEMLELRFPELEAPFVWLDSFTHAPIEQRTTAYEKACILYNTAAQITRVSMQLNRSDSSTDALKRAYTGLRQAAGLLQYIKNNFMYAPSDDMKGPALESLSKLLLAQASEVFLEKSIHDTKGEALIAKLASHTAHTYSGLSVEWNDTDNLRVPAMWCRIAACKADHFMSVAHLYRAKADRAAGKHGEALTRFRYALCKAQAASNLTYLDTWSFATYLRSTAPSDVSESLHHLVSTQLTNASEACREAERDNDLVYHERAPELDTLPHIDQVSMATAIPIRDVFSQPDIQKILGGDVLTSLIPLEVLKNTSVYTEEQAKMVRAESTRICEANDRIDEAISALSLPHALDRYAALDGKPIPPCVPSQQVLDICEEVAVSHIISRVERVLESLPKQAPLIEATLSDAMADLDTDARECEHGRVKHAASWSQAPTASVARSLRRDIHAARDALATARENDKGITQLWSDIRDDMALLCQGREAVEHAYSQHARLPPSMDLLDHDFSDPEPARALLHETHAQIHALLSMPQEREAMLQELKRQVQNDDISRSLLLHRCVQHMEETMFAQELRKYAPMQQRIRNHIALQTQRIEALRDSVDRLRTHPGAADVRRRWDASQGGAREWNARLVQAYDAYTDVQRAMNQAQVFYNDMSHTANQLATQAERLLAERRAERSSILMSSDTIPAATTAPRATTLAEDLAALRMSNPSSRGPPPPPRPPRI
;
A
#
# COMPACT_ATOMS: atom_id res chain seq x y z
N MET A 1 -55.52 -14.18 33.82
CA MET A 1 -54.92 -13.48 34.98
C MET A 1 -53.53 -14.05 35.19
N GLN A 2 -52.57 -13.18 35.49
CA GLN A 2 -51.13 -13.50 35.57
C GLN A 2 -50.82 -14.28 36.85
N SER A 3 -50.01 -15.33 36.75
CA SER A 3 -49.53 -16.06 37.93
C SER A 3 -48.33 -15.35 38.58
N PRO A 4 -48.26 -15.23 39.92
CA PRO A 4 -47.17 -14.49 40.56
C PRO A 4 -45.84 -15.22 40.41
N LEU A 5 -44.76 -14.49 40.10
CA LEU A 5 -43.42 -15.04 39.96
C LEU A 5 -42.59 -14.83 41.22
N ILE A 6 -41.60 -15.69 41.44
CA ILE A 6 -40.56 -15.54 42.44
C ILE A 6 -39.35 -14.86 41.79
N ALA A 7 -38.84 -13.82 42.42
CA ALA A 7 -37.59 -13.16 42.07
C ALA A 7 -36.46 -13.63 42.99
N LEU A 8 -35.24 -13.70 42.48
CA LEU A 8 -34.08 -14.06 43.31
C LEU A 8 -33.73 -12.90 44.25
N PRO A 9 -33.28 -13.18 45.49
CA PRO A 9 -32.76 -12.16 46.37
C PRO A 9 -31.46 -11.57 45.82
N LEU A 10 -31.24 -10.26 46.05
CA LEU A 10 -29.99 -9.60 45.70
C LEU A 10 -28.93 -9.86 46.77
N LYS A 11 -27.67 -10.04 46.36
CA LYS A 11 -26.53 -10.01 47.26
C LYS A 11 -26.19 -8.57 47.61
N GLU A 12 -25.92 -8.32 48.87
CA GLU A 12 -25.42 -7.03 49.35
C GLU A 12 -23.89 -7.03 49.41
N THR A 13 -23.25 -5.88 49.21
CA THR A 13 -21.80 -5.73 49.28
C THR A 13 -21.42 -4.53 50.13
N LYS A 14 -20.23 -4.57 50.73
CA LYS A 14 -19.62 -3.39 51.33
C LYS A 14 -18.94 -2.50 50.25
N PRO A 15 -18.73 -1.20 50.52
CA PRO A 15 -17.93 -0.33 49.67
C PRO A 15 -16.48 -0.84 49.54
N VAL A 16 -15.91 -0.77 48.34
CA VAL A 16 -14.55 -1.22 48.03
C VAL A 16 -13.80 -0.08 47.32
N ASP A 17 -12.58 0.22 47.75
CA ASP A 17 -11.68 1.15 47.08
C ASP A 17 -10.92 0.44 45.95
N LEU A 18 -11.41 0.60 44.73
CA LEU A 18 -10.74 0.11 43.52
C LEU A 18 -9.64 1.05 43.00
N VAL A 19 -9.69 2.33 43.39
CA VAL A 19 -8.78 3.34 42.85
C VAL A 19 -7.36 3.07 43.33
N LYS A 20 -7.17 2.82 44.63
CA LYS A 20 -5.84 2.56 45.21
C LYS A 20 -5.08 1.37 44.57
N PRO A 21 -5.65 0.15 44.47
CA PRO A 21 -4.94 -0.97 43.83
C PRO A 21 -4.66 -0.70 42.34
N LEU A 22 -5.59 -0.08 41.62
CA LEU A 22 -5.38 0.28 40.21
C LEU A 22 -4.25 1.30 40.02
N LYS A 23 -4.12 2.31 40.89
CA LYS A 23 -2.98 3.25 40.84
C LYS A 23 -1.64 2.52 40.98
N ASN A 24 -1.56 1.59 41.93
CA ASN A 24 -0.32 0.84 42.17
C ASN A 24 0.05 -0.02 40.96
N LEU A 25 -0.94 -0.69 40.34
CA LEU A 25 -0.73 -1.51 39.15
C LEU A 25 -0.35 -0.68 37.92
N ILE A 26 -0.87 0.55 37.77
CA ILE A 26 -0.42 1.46 36.71
C ILE A 26 1.06 1.81 36.88
N ILE A 27 1.51 2.11 38.10
CA ILE A 27 2.93 2.39 38.37
C ILE A 27 3.79 1.16 38.08
N GLN A 28 3.37 -0.01 38.56
CA GLN A 28 4.15 -1.25 38.48
C GLN A 28 4.23 -1.82 37.05
N ASN A 29 3.11 -1.85 36.32
CA ASN A 29 3.03 -2.57 35.04
C ASN A 29 3.28 -1.66 33.82
N TYR A 30 3.12 -0.34 33.98
CA TYR A 30 3.18 0.62 32.87
C TYR A 30 4.21 1.75 33.09
N GLU A 31 4.77 1.89 34.29
CA GLU A 31 5.71 2.97 34.66
C GLU A 31 5.17 4.39 34.36
N GLN A 32 3.85 4.54 34.31
CA GLN A 32 3.15 5.79 34.01
C GLN A 32 2.63 6.47 35.28
N SER A 33 2.45 7.79 35.22
CA SER A 33 1.85 8.54 36.32
C SER A 33 0.36 8.23 36.44
N PRO A 34 -0.13 7.71 37.59
CA PRO A 34 -1.56 7.44 37.76
C PRO A 34 -2.42 8.69 37.71
N VAL A 35 -1.83 9.88 37.94
CA VAL A 35 -2.55 11.16 37.93
C VAL A 35 -3.25 11.40 36.60
N SER A 36 -2.64 10.96 35.50
CA SER A 36 -3.19 11.10 34.14
C SER A 36 -4.46 10.30 33.89
N TYR A 37 -4.77 9.32 34.74
CA TYR A 37 -5.92 8.41 34.61
C TYR A 37 -6.93 8.55 35.76
N MET A 38 -6.84 9.62 36.55
CA MET A 38 -7.67 9.78 37.76
C MET A 38 -9.16 9.84 37.46
N ASP A 39 -9.55 10.53 36.39
CA ASP A 39 -10.96 10.66 36.00
C ASP A 39 -11.53 9.30 35.61
N GLU A 40 -10.79 8.50 34.84
CA GLU A 40 -11.19 7.15 34.43
C GLU A 40 -11.27 6.19 35.63
N LEU A 41 -10.30 6.26 36.54
CA LEU A 41 -10.29 5.44 37.76
C LEU A 41 -11.45 5.81 38.70
N GLN A 42 -11.79 7.10 38.81
CA GLN A 42 -12.97 7.54 39.54
C GLN A 42 -14.26 7.04 38.88
N ARG A 43 -14.36 7.08 37.54
CA ARG A 43 -15.51 6.51 36.82
C ARG A 43 -15.68 5.01 37.05
N ILE A 44 -14.58 4.24 37.13
CA ILE A 44 -14.64 2.80 37.47
C ILE A 44 -15.20 2.60 38.88
N SER A 45 -14.70 3.37 39.85
CA SER A 45 -15.19 3.31 41.23
C SER A 45 -16.66 3.74 41.33
N GLN A 46 -17.06 4.79 40.61
CA GLN A 46 -18.44 5.25 40.56
C GLN A 46 -19.35 4.21 39.91
N ALA A 47 -18.92 3.58 38.80
CA ALA A 47 -19.69 2.54 38.13
C ALA A 47 -19.99 1.35 39.06
N ARG A 48 -19.04 0.97 39.93
CA ARG A 48 -19.30 -0.03 40.98
C ARG A 48 -20.36 0.46 41.97
N GLN A 49 -20.22 1.69 42.46
CA GLN A 49 -21.16 2.27 43.42
C GLN A 49 -22.57 2.37 42.85
N ASP A 50 -22.70 2.77 41.59
CA ASP A 50 -23.98 2.86 40.89
C ASP A 50 -24.60 1.47 40.68
N ALA A 51 -23.79 0.47 40.30
CA ALA A 51 -24.26 -0.89 40.06
C ALA A 51 -24.66 -1.65 41.34
N THR A 52 -24.03 -1.33 42.47
CA THR A 52 -24.26 -2.00 43.77
C THR A 52 -25.15 -1.19 44.72
N GLY A 53 -25.45 0.07 44.36
CA GLY A 53 -26.35 0.95 45.09
C GLY A 53 -27.83 0.73 44.74
N GLN A 54 -28.69 1.54 45.36
CA GLN A 54 -30.13 1.46 45.14
C GLN A 54 -30.53 2.24 43.88
N ALA A 55 -30.94 1.53 42.83
CA ALA A 55 -31.41 2.12 41.58
C ALA A 55 -32.85 2.67 41.69
N SER A 56 -33.16 3.67 40.88
CA SER A 56 -34.52 4.27 40.82
C SER A 56 -35.56 3.36 40.17
N THR A 57 -35.14 2.49 39.25
CA THR A 57 -36.00 1.49 38.60
C THR A 57 -35.24 0.17 38.47
N GLU A 58 -35.98 -0.93 38.44
CA GLU A 58 -35.36 -2.25 38.37
C GLU A 58 -34.60 -2.45 37.05
N SER A 59 -35.11 -1.90 35.95
CA SER A 59 -34.45 -1.93 34.63
C SER A 59 -33.14 -1.15 34.62
N LEU A 60 -33.09 0.02 35.27
CA LEU A 60 -31.85 0.79 35.37
C LEU A 60 -30.80 0.04 36.19
N GLY A 61 -31.20 -0.56 37.33
CA GLY A 61 -30.29 -1.38 38.14
C GLY A 61 -29.67 -2.52 37.34
N ARG A 62 -30.46 -3.18 36.48
CA ARG A 62 -29.98 -4.25 35.59
C ARG A 62 -28.93 -3.70 34.62
N ASP A 63 -29.21 -2.56 34.01
CA ASP A 63 -28.35 -1.97 32.98
C ASP A 63 -27.01 -1.51 33.57
N LEU A 64 -27.03 -0.95 34.80
CA LEU A 64 -25.82 -0.59 35.54
C LEU A 64 -24.96 -1.81 35.89
N LEU A 65 -25.58 -2.93 36.27
CA LEU A 65 -24.86 -4.19 36.54
C LEU A 65 -24.21 -4.76 35.26
N PHE A 66 -24.91 -4.77 34.12
CA PHE A 66 -24.31 -5.18 32.84
C PHE A 66 -23.11 -4.32 32.45
N ARG A 67 -23.24 -2.99 32.60
CA ARG A 67 -22.16 -2.05 32.32
C ARG A 67 -20.96 -2.28 33.24
N TYR A 68 -21.19 -2.44 34.54
CA TYR A 68 -20.10 -2.66 35.48
C TYR A 68 -19.40 -4.01 35.26
N PHE A 69 -20.15 -5.08 34.97
CA PHE A 69 -19.57 -6.35 34.57
C PHE A 69 -18.64 -6.20 33.36
N HIS A 70 -19.09 -5.49 32.32
CA HIS A 70 -18.24 -5.20 31.14
C HIS A 70 -16.97 -4.43 31.50
N ILE A 71 -17.07 -3.42 32.39
CA ILE A 71 -15.90 -2.67 32.86
C ILE A 71 -14.91 -3.60 33.57
N ILE A 72 -15.36 -4.53 34.43
CA ILE A 72 -14.47 -5.47 35.10
C ILE A 72 -13.81 -6.45 34.10
N GLU A 73 -14.55 -6.94 33.10
CA GLU A 73 -13.98 -7.76 32.02
C GLU A 73 -12.87 -7.01 31.27
N MET A 74 -13.11 -5.76 30.89
CA MET A 74 -12.12 -4.93 30.20
C MET A 74 -10.93 -4.54 31.10
N LEU A 75 -11.13 -4.50 32.42
CA LEU A 75 -10.06 -4.28 33.39
C LEU A 75 -9.17 -5.51 33.53
N GLU A 76 -9.72 -6.71 33.55
CA GLU A 76 -8.94 -7.95 33.68
C GLU A 76 -7.98 -8.15 32.50
N LEU A 77 -8.35 -7.72 31.28
CA LEU A 77 -7.46 -7.73 30.11
C LEU A 77 -6.19 -6.87 30.29
N ARG A 78 -6.26 -5.86 31.16
CA ARG A 78 -5.15 -4.94 31.48
C ARG A 78 -4.42 -5.33 32.75
N PHE A 79 -5.20 -5.67 33.78
CA PHE A 79 -4.78 -5.92 35.15
C PHE A 79 -5.26 -7.31 35.61
N PRO A 80 -4.70 -8.40 35.07
CA PRO A 80 -5.08 -9.76 35.48
C PRO A 80 -4.75 -10.04 36.96
N GLU A 81 -3.78 -9.32 37.52
CA GLU A 81 -3.34 -9.40 38.92
C GLU A 81 -4.13 -8.46 39.86
N LEU A 82 -5.24 -7.88 39.40
CA LEU A 82 -6.03 -6.96 40.22
C LEU A 82 -6.61 -7.69 41.44
N GLU A 83 -6.17 -7.26 42.62
CA GLU A 83 -6.72 -7.72 43.89
C GLU A 83 -7.32 -6.56 44.70
N ALA A 84 -8.54 -6.77 45.20
CA ALA A 84 -9.21 -5.86 46.12
C ALA A 84 -10.10 -6.65 47.10
N PRO A 85 -10.29 -6.19 48.36
CA PRO A 85 -11.08 -6.92 49.35
C PRO A 85 -12.59 -6.80 49.04
N PHE A 86 -13.12 -7.72 48.24
CA PHE A 86 -14.53 -7.79 47.89
C PHE A 86 -15.31 -8.53 48.98
N VAL A 87 -16.15 -7.81 49.73
CA VAL A 87 -17.00 -8.37 50.78
C VAL A 87 -18.46 -8.39 50.32
N TRP A 88 -18.98 -9.60 50.08
CA TRP A 88 -20.36 -9.84 49.69
C TRP A 88 -21.09 -10.65 50.75
N LEU A 89 -22.39 -10.41 50.90
CA LEU A 89 -23.27 -11.16 51.77
C LEU A 89 -23.96 -12.27 50.96
N ASP A 90 -24.09 -13.44 51.56
CA ASP A 90 -24.92 -14.51 51.03
C ASP A 90 -26.39 -14.08 50.94
N SER A 91 -27.03 -14.31 49.80
CA SER A 91 -28.36 -13.77 49.48
C SER A 91 -29.50 -14.40 50.28
N PHE A 92 -29.28 -15.56 50.92
CA PHE A 92 -30.28 -16.23 51.76
C PHE A 92 -29.97 -16.13 53.26
N THR A 93 -28.69 -16.18 53.63
CA THR A 93 -28.24 -16.23 55.03
C THR A 93 -27.69 -14.90 55.55
N HIS A 94 -27.38 -13.94 54.67
CA HIS A 94 -26.65 -12.71 54.96
C HIS A 94 -25.27 -12.90 55.61
N ALA A 95 -24.69 -14.11 55.54
CA ALA A 95 -23.35 -14.36 56.02
C ALA A 95 -22.32 -13.57 55.18
N PRO A 96 -21.44 -12.75 55.79
CA PRO A 96 -20.45 -11.97 55.07
C PRO A 96 -19.26 -12.83 54.65
N ILE A 97 -18.87 -12.72 53.38
CA ILE A 97 -17.78 -13.48 52.78
C ILE A 97 -16.85 -12.53 52.04
N GLU A 98 -15.57 -12.59 52.38
CA GLU A 98 -14.50 -11.76 51.80
C GLU A 98 -13.62 -12.60 50.89
N GLN A 99 -13.40 -12.12 49.67
CA GLN A 99 -12.41 -12.66 48.73
C GLN A 99 -11.67 -11.52 48.03
N ARG A 100 -10.46 -11.78 47.56
CA ARG A 100 -9.60 -10.75 46.94
C ARG A 100 -9.63 -10.74 45.41
N THR A 101 -10.14 -11.80 44.81
CA THR A 101 -10.10 -12.04 43.35
C THR A 101 -11.23 -11.33 42.61
N THR A 102 -10.93 -10.76 41.44
CA THR A 102 -11.94 -10.21 40.51
C THR A 102 -12.96 -11.24 40.04
N ALA A 103 -12.59 -12.51 39.93
CA ALA A 103 -13.50 -13.60 39.59
C ALA A 103 -14.70 -13.70 40.54
N TYR A 104 -14.48 -13.50 41.85
CA TYR A 104 -15.54 -13.48 42.85
C TYR A 104 -16.47 -12.28 42.68
N GLU A 105 -15.92 -11.08 42.45
CA GLU A 105 -16.72 -9.88 42.17
C GLU A 105 -17.59 -10.09 40.93
N LYS A 106 -17.01 -10.60 39.83
CA LYS A 106 -17.72 -10.93 38.59
C LYS A 106 -18.87 -11.90 38.83
N ALA A 107 -18.63 -12.98 39.57
CA ALA A 107 -19.65 -13.97 39.89
C ALA A 107 -20.82 -13.34 40.68
N CYS A 108 -20.52 -12.50 41.67
CA CYS A 108 -21.55 -11.81 42.47
C CYS A 108 -22.34 -10.79 41.65
N ILE A 109 -21.68 -10.03 40.77
CA ILE A 109 -22.34 -9.08 39.87
C ILE A 109 -23.24 -9.81 38.87
N LEU A 110 -22.81 -10.94 38.30
CA LEU A 110 -23.64 -11.76 37.42
C LEU A 110 -24.85 -12.34 38.16
N TYR A 111 -24.68 -12.79 39.41
CA TYR A 111 -25.80 -13.26 40.24
C TYR A 111 -26.81 -12.13 40.47
N ASN A 112 -26.35 -10.95 40.87
CA ASN A 112 -27.22 -9.79 41.03
C ASN A 112 -27.87 -9.36 39.71
N THR A 113 -27.17 -9.49 38.57
CA THR A 113 -27.75 -9.23 37.24
C THR A 113 -28.90 -10.19 36.97
N ALA A 114 -28.72 -11.49 37.24
CA ALA A 114 -29.79 -12.49 37.12
C ALA A 114 -30.96 -12.16 38.05
N ALA A 115 -30.69 -11.86 39.33
CA ALA A 115 -31.72 -11.47 40.30
C ALA A 115 -32.51 -10.24 39.83
N GLN A 116 -31.82 -9.22 39.34
CA GLN A 116 -32.46 -8.00 38.83
C GLN A 116 -33.34 -8.26 37.60
N ILE A 117 -32.90 -9.12 36.68
CA ILE A 117 -33.72 -9.56 35.54
C ILE A 117 -34.99 -10.27 36.01
N THR A 118 -34.91 -11.07 37.08
CA THR A 118 -36.10 -11.76 37.63
C THR A 118 -37.07 -10.78 38.29
N ARG A 119 -36.57 -9.74 38.97
CA ARG A 119 -37.40 -8.66 39.53
C ARG A 119 -38.11 -7.86 38.44
N VAL A 120 -37.40 -7.51 37.35
CA VAL A 120 -38.01 -6.88 36.16
C VAL A 120 -39.09 -7.79 35.56
N SER A 121 -38.79 -9.08 35.39
CA SER A 121 -39.73 -10.06 34.80
C SER A 121 -40.98 -10.27 35.65
N MET A 122 -40.85 -10.16 36.98
CA MET A 122 -41.94 -10.23 37.95
C MET A 122 -42.88 -9.03 37.85
N GLN A 123 -42.36 -7.81 37.64
CA GLN A 123 -43.13 -6.57 37.58
C GLN A 123 -43.85 -6.32 36.25
N LEU A 124 -43.51 -7.05 35.19
CA LEU A 124 -44.16 -6.91 33.89
C LEU A 124 -45.64 -7.31 33.98
N ASN A 125 -46.53 -6.45 33.46
CA ASN A 125 -47.95 -6.77 33.35
C ASN A 125 -48.20 -7.74 32.18
N ARG A 126 -48.45 -9.01 32.50
CA ARG A 126 -48.67 -10.11 31.54
C ARG A 126 -50.14 -10.39 31.27
N SER A 127 -51.06 -9.61 31.84
CA SER A 127 -52.51 -9.78 31.63
C SER A 127 -52.99 -9.25 30.29
N ASP A 128 -52.27 -8.31 29.68
CA ASP A 128 -52.62 -7.67 28.41
C ASP A 128 -51.83 -8.27 27.24
N SER A 129 -52.54 -8.97 26.35
CA SER A 129 -51.99 -9.62 25.16
C SER A 129 -51.49 -8.64 24.09
N SER A 130 -51.82 -7.35 24.17
CA SER A 130 -51.33 -6.32 23.25
C SER A 130 -49.88 -5.90 23.54
N THR A 131 -49.37 -6.22 24.73
CA THR A 131 -48.02 -5.86 25.16
C THR A 131 -47.03 -6.99 24.90
N ASP A 132 -45.77 -6.65 24.57
CA ASP A 132 -44.68 -7.63 24.48
C ASP A 132 -44.20 -8.15 25.86
N ALA A 133 -44.97 -7.91 26.93
CA ALA A 133 -44.62 -8.25 28.30
C ALA A 133 -44.40 -9.76 28.53
N LEU A 134 -45.26 -10.62 27.96
CA LEU A 134 -45.10 -12.09 28.03
C LEU A 134 -43.79 -12.55 27.38
N LYS A 135 -43.45 -12.00 26.19
CA LYS A 135 -42.20 -12.33 25.49
C LYS A 135 -40.98 -11.84 26.26
N ARG A 136 -41.05 -10.63 26.83
CA ARG A 136 -39.98 -10.03 27.65
C ARG A 136 -39.76 -10.81 28.94
N ALA A 137 -40.82 -11.18 29.67
CA ALA A 137 -40.71 -12.01 30.88
C ALA A 137 -40.15 -13.40 30.56
N TYR A 138 -40.64 -14.04 29.49
CA TYR A 138 -40.13 -15.33 29.02
C TYR A 138 -38.64 -15.28 28.69
N THR A 139 -38.22 -14.25 27.94
CA THR A 139 -36.82 -14.09 27.55
C THR A 139 -35.95 -13.74 28.76
N GLY A 140 -36.38 -12.83 29.63
CA GLY A 140 -35.65 -12.41 30.82
C GLY A 140 -35.38 -13.58 31.78
N LEU A 141 -36.38 -14.39 32.08
CA LEU A 141 -36.21 -15.57 32.95
C LEU A 141 -35.18 -16.57 32.38
N ARG A 142 -35.19 -16.78 31.06
CA ARG A 142 -34.23 -17.64 30.37
C ARG A 142 -32.81 -17.05 30.33
N GLN A 143 -32.69 -15.72 30.21
CA GLN A 143 -31.42 -15.00 30.33
C GLN A 143 -30.85 -15.17 31.73
N ALA A 144 -31.64 -14.90 32.77
CA ALA A 144 -31.23 -15.08 34.16
C ALA A 144 -30.82 -16.54 34.45
N ALA A 145 -31.56 -17.53 33.95
CA ALA A 145 -31.17 -18.94 34.07
C ALA A 145 -29.81 -19.24 33.42
N GLY A 146 -29.51 -18.62 32.27
CA GLY A 146 -28.24 -18.77 31.57
C GLY A 146 -27.07 -18.09 32.28
N LEU A 147 -27.30 -16.95 32.92
CA LEU A 147 -26.29 -16.30 33.76
C LEU A 147 -25.92 -17.20 34.96
N LEU A 148 -26.89 -17.80 35.64
CA LEU A 148 -26.62 -18.74 36.74
C LEU A 148 -25.86 -20.00 36.29
N GLN A 149 -26.20 -20.55 35.13
CA GLN A 149 -25.47 -21.69 34.55
C GLN A 149 -24.03 -21.32 34.20
N TYR A 150 -23.79 -20.12 33.68
CA TYR A 150 -22.44 -19.63 33.44
C TYR A 150 -21.62 -19.54 34.72
N ILE A 151 -22.20 -19.00 35.80
CA ILE A 151 -21.54 -18.95 37.12
C ILE A 151 -21.19 -20.37 37.58
N LYS A 152 -22.15 -21.30 37.55
CA LYS A 152 -21.94 -22.71 37.94
C LYS A 152 -20.77 -23.35 37.18
N ASN A 153 -20.67 -23.09 35.87
CA ASN A 153 -19.68 -23.75 35.02
C ASN A 153 -18.28 -23.11 35.08
N ASN A 154 -18.17 -21.84 35.48
CA ASN A 154 -16.88 -21.12 35.51
C ASN A 154 -16.36 -20.83 36.91
N PHE A 155 -17.19 -20.94 37.96
CA PHE A 155 -16.82 -20.66 39.34
C PHE A 155 -17.02 -21.89 40.25
N MET A 156 -16.11 -22.86 40.11
CA MET A 156 -16.22 -24.20 40.74
C MET A 156 -16.03 -24.20 42.26
N TYR A 157 -15.26 -23.26 42.81
CA TYR A 157 -14.92 -23.20 44.24
C TYR A 157 -15.62 -22.01 44.92
N ALA A 158 -16.95 -22.04 44.95
CA ALA A 158 -17.73 -20.96 45.53
C ALA A 158 -17.64 -20.95 47.07
N PRO A 159 -17.31 -19.80 47.69
CA PRO A 159 -17.18 -19.69 49.14
C PRO A 159 -18.53 -19.52 49.86
N SER A 160 -19.59 -19.13 49.15
CA SER A 160 -20.94 -18.88 49.68
C SER A 160 -21.92 -19.98 49.28
N ASP A 161 -22.89 -20.28 50.14
CA ASP A 161 -23.86 -21.36 49.91
C ASP A 161 -24.79 -21.06 48.73
N ASP A 162 -25.16 -19.79 48.54
CA ASP A 162 -25.99 -19.32 47.42
C ASP A 162 -25.32 -19.47 46.03
N MET A 163 -24.00 -19.60 45.98
CA MET A 163 -23.22 -19.68 44.74
C MET A 163 -22.66 -21.10 44.47
N LYS A 164 -22.95 -22.07 45.34
CA LYS A 164 -22.55 -23.47 45.11
C LYS A 164 -23.30 -24.05 43.91
N GLY A 165 -22.67 -24.99 43.22
CA GLY A 165 -23.22 -25.64 42.03
C GLY A 165 -24.66 -26.16 42.18
N PRO A 166 -24.99 -26.92 43.25
CA PRO A 166 -26.36 -27.39 43.50
C PRO A 166 -27.37 -26.25 43.71
N ALA A 167 -26.99 -25.19 44.44
CA ALA A 167 -27.84 -24.03 44.66
C ALA A 167 -28.15 -23.30 43.35
N LEU A 168 -27.13 -23.00 42.54
CA LEU A 168 -27.29 -22.35 41.24
C LEU A 168 -28.12 -23.19 40.25
N GLU A 169 -27.99 -24.52 40.31
CA GLU A 169 -28.80 -25.43 39.51
C GLU A 169 -30.27 -25.42 39.95
N SER A 170 -30.52 -25.47 41.26
CA SER A 170 -31.86 -25.34 41.86
C SER A 170 -32.55 -24.03 41.44
N LEU A 171 -31.83 -22.91 41.54
CA LEU A 171 -32.33 -21.60 41.13
C LEU A 171 -32.54 -21.52 39.61
N SER A 172 -31.63 -22.09 38.80
CA SER A 172 -31.82 -22.17 37.34
C SER A 172 -33.08 -22.96 36.96
N LYS A 173 -33.34 -24.10 37.63
CA LYS A 173 -34.57 -24.88 37.46
C LYS A 173 -35.82 -24.07 37.80
N LEU A 174 -35.81 -23.29 38.89
CA LEU A 174 -36.91 -22.37 39.24
C LEU A 174 -37.19 -21.37 38.12
N LEU A 175 -36.14 -20.74 37.57
CA LEU A 175 -36.30 -19.74 36.50
C LEU A 175 -36.84 -20.36 35.20
N LEU A 176 -36.41 -21.57 34.86
CA LEU A 176 -36.93 -22.29 33.69
C LEU A 176 -38.36 -22.81 33.90
N ALA A 177 -38.74 -23.17 35.14
CA ALA A 177 -40.12 -23.48 35.49
C ALA A 177 -41.03 -22.26 35.30
N GLN A 178 -40.60 -21.10 35.82
CA GLN A 178 -41.31 -19.83 35.63
C GLN A 178 -41.37 -19.39 34.16
N ALA A 179 -40.33 -19.64 33.37
CA ALA A 179 -40.36 -19.37 31.94
C ALA A 179 -41.35 -20.30 31.21
N SER A 180 -41.40 -21.58 31.58
CA SER A 180 -42.36 -22.54 31.03
C SER A 180 -43.81 -22.15 31.37
N GLU A 181 -44.04 -21.65 32.59
CA GLU A 181 -45.30 -21.07 33.03
C GLU A 181 -45.70 -19.84 32.20
N VAL A 182 -44.80 -18.88 31.98
CA VAL A 182 -45.08 -17.70 31.13
C VAL A 182 -45.37 -18.10 29.68
N PHE A 183 -44.68 -19.12 29.16
CA PHE A 183 -44.94 -19.66 27.83
C PHE A 183 -46.29 -20.38 27.75
N LEU A 184 -46.69 -21.05 28.82
CA LEU A 184 -48.01 -21.67 28.96
C LEU A 184 -49.11 -20.61 28.99
N GLU A 185 -48.96 -19.54 29.78
CA GLU A 185 -49.87 -18.38 29.80
C GLU A 185 -50.08 -17.87 28.37
N LYS A 186 -48.99 -17.62 27.64
CA LYS A 186 -49.04 -17.19 26.24
C LYS A 186 -49.73 -18.19 25.33
N SER A 187 -49.47 -19.49 25.49
CA SER A 187 -50.05 -20.53 24.65
C SER A 187 -51.55 -20.70 24.86
N ILE A 188 -52.03 -20.43 26.08
CA ILE A 188 -53.47 -20.37 26.39
C ILE A 188 -54.10 -19.11 25.79
N HIS A 189 -53.44 -17.94 25.91
CA HIS A 189 -53.90 -16.70 25.28
C HIS A 189 -53.98 -16.78 23.75
N ASP A 190 -52.99 -17.41 23.11
CA ASP A 190 -52.92 -17.62 21.66
C ASP A 190 -53.85 -18.78 21.19
N THR A 191 -54.71 -19.32 22.06
CA THR A 191 -55.66 -20.43 21.81
C THR A 191 -55.06 -21.62 21.05
N LYS A 192 -53.83 -22.01 21.41
CA LYS A 192 -53.16 -23.18 20.81
C LYS A 192 -53.90 -24.48 21.14
N GLY A 193 -53.62 -25.53 20.36
CA GLY A 193 -54.28 -26.83 20.50
C GLY A 193 -54.19 -27.41 21.93
N GLU A 194 -55.31 -27.95 22.41
CA GLU A 194 -55.49 -28.39 23.80
C GLU A 194 -54.49 -29.48 24.21
N ALA A 195 -54.16 -30.39 23.29
CA ALA A 195 -53.14 -31.42 23.53
C ALA A 195 -51.75 -30.83 23.77
N LEU A 196 -51.38 -29.73 23.09
CA LEU A 196 -50.11 -29.05 23.33
C LEU A 196 -50.10 -28.35 24.68
N ILE A 197 -51.19 -27.66 25.03
CA ILE A 197 -51.33 -26.98 26.34
C ILE A 197 -51.20 -28.00 27.48
N ALA A 198 -51.82 -29.18 27.35
CA ALA A 198 -51.70 -30.26 28.32
C ALA A 198 -50.25 -30.71 28.55
N LYS A 199 -49.47 -30.88 27.46
CA LYS A 199 -48.06 -31.29 27.53
C LYS A 199 -47.17 -30.22 28.19
N LEU A 200 -47.41 -28.96 27.88
CA LEU A 200 -46.70 -27.81 28.47
C LEU A 200 -47.01 -27.67 29.96
N ALA A 201 -48.29 -27.76 30.33
CA ALA A 201 -48.71 -27.70 31.73
C ALA A 201 -48.19 -28.89 32.55
N SER A 202 -48.17 -30.10 31.97
CA SER A 202 -47.59 -31.29 32.59
C SER A 202 -46.12 -31.06 32.93
N HIS A 203 -45.30 -30.57 31.98
CA HIS A 203 -43.90 -30.26 32.23
C HIS A 203 -43.71 -29.22 33.36
N THR A 204 -44.47 -28.12 33.32
CA THR A 204 -44.40 -27.06 34.34
C THR A 204 -44.77 -27.60 35.73
N ALA A 205 -45.81 -28.42 35.84
CA ALA A 205 -46.24 -29.03 37.09
C ALA A 205 -45.18 -29.98 37.69
N HIS A 206 -44.61 -30.86 36.86
CA HIS A 206 -43.57 -31.80 37.30
C HIS A 206 -42.31 -31.06 37.75
N THR A 207 -41.92 -29.99 37.06
CA THR A 207 -40.74 -29.20 37.42
C THR A 207 -40.93 -28.52 38.79
N TYR A 208 -42.09 -27.91 39.05
CA TYR A 208 -42.39 -27.32 40.36
C TYR A 208 -42.53 -28.37 41.47
N SER A 209 -43.09 -29.55 41.17
CA SER A 209 -43.16 -30.64 42.12
C SER A 209 -41.77 -31.12 42.53
N GLY A 210 -40.87 -31.29 41.56
CA GLY A 210 -39.46 -31.64 41.81
C GLY A 210 -38.75 -30.59 42.68
N LEU A 211 -38.93 -29.30 42.39
CA LEU A 211 -38.38 -28.21 43.21
C LEU A 211 -38.93 -28.20 44.63
N SER A 212 -40.23 -28.45 44.81
CA SER A 212 -40.86 -28.52 46.13
C SER A 212 -40.29 -29.66 46.98
N VAL A 213 -40.02 -30.83 46.37
CA VAL A 213 -39.36 -31.95 47.04
C VAL A 213 -37.90 -31.59 47.37
N GLU A 214 -37.16 -31.06 46.39
CA GLU A 214 -35.75 -30.67 46.52
C GLU A 214 -35.53 -29.68 47.67
N TRP A 215 -36.40 -28.67 47.81
CA TRP A 215 -36.30 -27.64 48.84
C TRP A 215 -36.76 -28.05 50.24
N ASN A 216 -37.49 -29.17 50.37
CA ASN A 216 -37.85 -29.73 51.67
C ASN A 216 -36.74 -30.62 52.26
N ASP A 217 -35.75 -30.99 51.46
CA ASP A 217 -34.56 -31.74 51.89
C ASP A 217 -33.52 -30.80 52.52
N THR A 218 -33.05 -31.15 53.71
CA THR A 218 -32.13 -30.32 54.51
C THR A 218 -30.72 -30.22 53.95
N ASP A 219 -30.34 -31.15 53.07
CA ASP A 219 -29.02 -31.22 52.44
C ASP A 219 -28.91 -30.32 51.19
N ASN A 220 -30.03 -29.77 50.72
CA ASN A 220 -30.11 -28.88 49.56
C ASN A 220 -30.17 -27.39 49.96
N LEU A 221 -30.32 -26.52 48.95
CA LEU A 221 -30.48 -25.08 49.15
C LEU A 221 -31.68 -24.77 50.05
N ARG A 222 -31.42 -24.07 51.15
CA ARG A 222 -32.46 -23.62 52.09
C ARG A 222 -33.13 -22.35 51.59
N VAL A 223 -34.31 -22.50 51.00
CA VAL A 223 -35.16 -21.38 50.57
C VAL A 223 -36.20 -21.01 51.64
N PRO A 224 -36.83 -19.83 51.57
CA PRO A 224 -37.92 -19.47 52.46
C PRO A 224 -39.10 -20.44 52.36
N ALA A 225 -39.75 -20.75 53.48
CA ALA A 225 -40.91 -21.65 53.51
C ALA A 225 -42.06 -21.24 52.56
N MET A 226 -42.20 -19.93 52.28
CA MET A 226 -43.14 -19.43 51.27
C MET A 226 -42.81 -19.93 49.87
N TRP A 227 -41.53 -19.99 49.48
CA TRP A 227 -41.16 -20.49 48.15
C TRP A 227 -41.57 -21.96 48.00
N CYS A 228 -41.34 -22.78 49.02
CA CYS A 228 -41.80 -24.18 49.04
C CYS A 228 -43.33 -24.28 48.88
N ARG A 229 -44.09 -23.42 49.60
CA ARG A 229 -45.56 -23.37 49.48
C ARG A 229 -46.04 -22.91 48.11
N ILE A 230 -45.43 -21.86 47.54
CA ILE A 230 -45.74 -21.36 46.21
C ILE A 230 -45.47 -22.45 45.17
N ALA A 231 -44.31 -23.12 45.24
CA ALA A 231 -43.95 -24.21 44.33
C ALA A 231 -44.94 -25.39 44.44
N ALA A 232 -45.30 -25.81 45.65
CA ALA A 232 -46.29 -26.85 45.87
C ALA A 232 -47.68 -26.48 45.32
N CYS A 233 -48.14 -25.25 45.61
CA CYS A 233 -49.41 -24.73 45.10
C CYS A 233 -49.42 -24.69 43.56
N LYS A 234 -48.36 -24.18 42.95
CA LYS A 234 -48.19 -24.14 41.49
C LYS A 234 -48.10 -25.53 40.87
N ALA A 235 -47.44 -26.48 41.53
CA ALA A 235 -47.35 -27.86 41.06
C ALA A 235 -48.74 -28.49 40.93
N ASP A 236 -49.58 -28.41 41.98
CA ASP A 236 -50.94 -28.94 41.94
C ASP A 236 -51.85 -28.14 40.98
N HIS A 237 -51.70 -26.80 40.92
CA HIS A 237 -52.44 -25.97 39.98
C HIS A 237 -52.14 -26.34 38.52
N PHE A 238 -50.87 -26.39 38.11
CA PHE A 238 -50.51 -26.74 36.73
C PHE A 238 -50.82 -28.20 36.41
N MET A 239 -50.80 -29.10 37.40
CA MET A 239 -51.26 -30.48 37.21
C MET A 239 -52.76 -30.52 36.91
N SER A 240 -53.56 -29.72 37.63
CA SER A 240 -54.99 -29.55 37.31
C SER A 240 -55.18 -29.03 35.89
N VAL A 241 -54.43 -28.00 35.48
CA VAL A 241 -54.49 -27.44 34.13
C VAL A 241 -54.11 -28.50 33.08
N ALA A 242 -53.06 -29.28 33.30
CA ALA A 242 -52.60 -30.32 32.38
C ALA A 242 -53.69 -31.37 32.12
N HIS A 243 -54.30 -31.88 33.19
CA HIS A 243 -55.35 -32.88 33.08
C HIS A 243 -56.65 -32.32 32.51
N LEU A 244 -57.00 -31.05 32.81
CA LEU A 244 -58.17 -30.38 32.23
C LEU A 244 -58.05 -30.29 30.70
N TYR A 245 -56.93 -29.80 30.18
CA TYR A 245 -56.74 -29.67 28.73
C TYR A 245 -56.57 -31.02 28.03
N ARG A 246 -55.95 -32.01 28.69
CA ARG A 246 -55.91 -33.38 28.16
C ARG A 246 -57.31 -33.98 28.05
N ALA A 247 -58.13 -33.82 29.09
CA ALA A 247 -59.51 -34.30 29.11
C ALA A 247 -60.36 -33.67 28.00
N LYS A 248 -60.19 -32.37 27.71
CA LYS A 248 -60.85 -31.72 26.57
C LYS A 248 -60.44 -32.33 25.23
N ALA A 249 -59.14 -32.60 25.04
CA ALA A 249 -58.64 -33.26 23.84
C ALA A 249 -59.18 -34.69 23.68
N ASP A 250 -59.29 -35.46 24.78
CA ASP A 250 -59.84 -36.82 24.75
C ASP A 250 -61.35 -36.82 24.51
N ARG A 251 -62.07 -35.84 25.08
CA ARG A 251 -63.50 -35.60 24.80
C ARG A 251 -63.72 -35.29 23.32
N ALA A 252 -62.86 -34.47 22.71
CA ALA A 252 -62.89 -34.18 21.28
C ALA A 252 -62.56 -35.42 20.41
N ALA A 253 -61.77 -36.35 20.94
CA ALA A 253 -61.45 -37.63 20.29
C ALA A 253 -62.52 -38.72 20.49
N GLY A 254 -63.64 -38.42 21.15
CA GLY A 254 -64.73 -39.37 21.40
C GLY A 254 -64.46 -40.37 22.51
N LYS A 255 -63.47 -40.12 23.38
CA LYS A 255 -63.11 -40.98 24.52
C LYS A 255 -63.67 -40.41 25.82
N HIS A 256 -64.98 -40.51 25.99
CA HIS A 256 -65.68 -39.80 27.06
C HIS A 256 -65.40 -40.37 28.46
N GLY A 257 -65.19 -41.69 28.59
CA GLY A 257 -64.81 -42.33 29.86
C GLY A 257 -63.41 -41.95 30.34
N GLU A 258 -62.42 -41.93 29.43
CA GLU A 258 -61.06 -41.47 29.73
C GLU A 258 -61.05 -39.97 30.12
N ALA A 259 -61.80 -39.15 29.37
CA ALA A 259 -61.92 -37.71 29.63
C ALA A 259 -62.53 -37.44 31.01
N LEU A 260 -63.59 -38.16 31.40
CA LEU A 260 -64.24 -38.02 32.71
C LEU A 260 -63.26 -38.28 33.87
N THR A 261 -62.45 -39.34 33.78
CA THR A 261 -61.44 -39.66 34.78
C THR A 261 -60.40 -38.55 34.92
N ARG A 262 -59.95 -37.97 33.80
CA ARG A 262 -59.01 -36.85 33.79
C ARG A 262 -59.64 -35.55 34.33
N PHE A 263 -60.93 -35.29 34.08
CA PHE A 263 -61.64 -34.15 34.69
C PHE A 263 -61.76 -34.28 36.21
N ARG A 264 -62.09 -35.47 36.73
CA ARG A 264 -62.12 -35.74 38.18
C ARG A 264 -60.77 -35.52 38.83
N TYR A 265 -59.70 -35.99 38.19
CA TYR A 265 -58.34 -35.78 38.70
C TYR A 265 -57.93 -34.30 38.66
N ALA A 266 -58.28 -33.58 37.60
CA ALA A 266 -58.06 -32.14 37.52
C ALA A 266 -58.77 -31.37 38.63
N LEU A 267 -60.01 -31.75 38.98
CA LEU A 267 -60.76 -31.17 40.10
C LEU A 267 -60.09 -31.46 41.45
N CYS A 268 -59.68 -32.70 41.70
CA CYS A 268 -58.97 -33.08 42.92
C CYS A 268 -57.68 -32.25 43.10
N LYS A 269 -56.89 -32.08 42.04
CA LYS A 269 -55.68 -31.26 42.06
C LYS A 269 -55.96 -29.77 42.25
N ALA A 270 -57.03 -29.23 41.68
CA ALA A 270 -57.44 -27.84 41.95
C ALA A 270 -57.82 -27.61 43.42
N GLN A 271 -58.51 -28.58 44.04
CA GLN A 271 -58.85 -28.52 45.47
C GLN A 271 -57.59 -28.59 46.36
N ALA A 272 -56.64 -29.47 46.03
CA ALA A 272 -55.37 -29.57 46.73
C ALA A 272 -54.59 -28.24 46.68
N ALA A 273 -54.51 -27.61 45.49
CA ALA A 273 -53.88 -26.30 45.33
C ALA A 273 -54.58 -25.22 46.16
N SER A 274 -55.92 -25.27 46.30
CA SER A 274 -56.69 -24.26 47.06
C SER A 274 -56.34 -24.25 48.55
N ASN A 275 -55.88 -25.38 49.10
CA ASN A 275 -55.45 -25.46 50.50
C ASN A 275 -54.07 -24.81 50.73
N LEU A 276 -53.34 -24.49 49.66
CA LEU A 276 -51.96 -23.97 49.70
C LEU A 276 -51.86 -22.48 49.35
N THR A 277 -52.98 -21.79 49.09
CA THR A 277 -52.98 -20.37 48.66
C THR A 277 -52.70 -19.39 49.79
N TYR A 278 -52.85 -19.80 51.06
CA TYR A 278 -52.56 -18.96 52.22
C TYR A 278 -51.06 -18.98 52.57
N LEU A 279 -50.44 -17.82 52.46
CA LEU A 279 -49.03 -17.59 52.80
C LEU A 279 -48.95 -16.66 54.02
N ASP A 280 -48.20 -17.06 55.05
CA ASP A 280 -47.92 -16.19 56.20
C ASP A 280 -46.76 -15.25 55.86
N THR A 281 -47.09 -14.02 55.46
CA THR A 281 -46.12 -13.03 54.98
C THR A 281 -45.37 -12.31 56.10
N TRP A 282 -45.80 -12.43 57.35
CA TRP A 282 -45.27 -11.63 58.47
C TRP A 282 -44.06 -12.27 59.15
N SER A 283 -43.88 -13.58 59.04
CA SER A 283 -42.78 -14.34 59.65
C SER A 283 -41.42 -14.26 58.92
N PHE A 284 -41.29 -13.46 57.86
CA PHE A 284 -40.08 -13.36 57.05
C PHE A 284 -39.05 -12.37 57.58
N ALA A 285 -37.77 -12.71 57.40
CA ALA A 285 -36.69 -11.74 57.46
C ALA A 285 -36.94 -10.63 56.43
N THR A 286 -36.83 -9.38 56.84
CA THR A 286 -37.27 -8.20 56.08
C THR A 286 -36.67 -8.13 54.66
N TYR A 287 -35.46 -8.65 54.47
CA TYR A 287 -34.72 -8.61 53.20
C TYR A 287 -35.25 -9.57 52.11
N LEU A 288 -35.94 -10.67 52.46
CA LEU A 288 -36.51 -11.61 51.48
C LEU A 288 -37.93 -11.24 51.04
N ARG A 289 -38.54 -10.22 51.65
CA ARG A 289 -39.91 -9.78 51.29
C ARG A 289 -40.02 -9.28 49.86
N SER A 290 -38.92 -8.78 49.29
CA SER A 290 -38.85 -8.29 47.91
C SER A 290 -38.80 -9.39 46.83
N THR A 291 -38.70 -10.66 47.24
CA THR A 291 -38.62 -11.83 46.34
C THR A 291 -39.98 -12.28 45.80
N ALA A 292 -41.08 -11.75 46.31
CA ALA A 292 -42.43 -12.00 45.82
C ALA A 292 -43.24 -10.70 45.76
N PRO A 293 -44.25 -10.61 44.89
CA PRO A 293 -45.19 -9.48 44.88
C PRO A 293 -45.95 -9.37 46.21
N SER A 294 -46.35 -8.16 46.61
CA SER A 294 -47.09 -7.93 47.85
C SER A 294 -48.48 -8.60 47.86
N ASP A 295 -49.05 -8.82 46.68
CA ASP A 295 -50.36 -9.44 46.43
C ASP A 295 -50.26 -10.94 46.10
N VAL A 296 -49.11 -11.59 46.33
CA VAL A 296 -48.88 -13.01 45.96
C VAL A 296 -49.97 -13.96 46.44
N SER A 297 -50.45 -13.81 47.69
CA SER A 297 -51.51 -14.66 48.26
C SER A 297 -52.85 -14.45 47.56
N GLU A 298 -53.21 -13.20 47.26
CA GLU A 298 -54.47 -12.85 46.57
C GLU A 298 -54.44 -13.33 45.12
N SER A 299 -53.32 -13.07 44.43
CA SER A 299 -53.08 -13.50 43.06
C SER A 299 -53.11 -15.04 42.91
N LEU A 300 -52.48 -15.79 43.82
CA LEU A 300 -52.57 -17.25 43.84
C LEU A 300 -53.99 -17.75 44.14
N HIS A 301 -54.65 -17.17 45.14
CA HIS A 301 -56.02 -17.55 45.49
C HIS A 301 -56.97 -17.36 44.32
N HIS A 302 -56.88 -16.22 43.62
CA HIS A 302 -57.70 -15.97 42.44
C HIS A 302 -57.39 -16.97 41.30
N LEU A 303 -56.12 -17.21 41.00
CA LEU A 303 -55.69 -18.15 39.96
C LEU A 303 -56.23 -19.57 40.22
N VAL A 304 -56.07 -20.06 41.44
CA VAL A 304 -56.52 -21.39 41.84
C VAL A 304 -58.05 -21.47 41.90
N SER A 305 -58.72 -20.46 42.45
CA SER A 305 -60.18 -20.38 42.50
C SER A 305 -60.81 -20.40 41.10
N THR A 306 -60.23 -19.64 40.15
CA THR A 306 -60.66 -19.66 38.75
C THR A 306 -60.53 -21.06 38.13
N GLN A 307 -59.39 -21.72 38.35
CA GLN A 307 -59.17 -23.08 37.85
C GLN A 307 -60.09 -24.10 38.51
N LEU A 308 -60.38 -23.94 39.81
CA LEU A 308 -61.31 -24.79 40.55
C LEU A 308 -62.72 -24.69 39.97
N THR A 309 -63.21 -23.48 39.69
CA THR A 309 -64.50 -23.26 39.02
C THR A 309 -64.52 -23.92 37.65
N ASN A 310 -63.51 -23.67 36.81
CA ASN A 310 -63.42 -24.25 35.46
C ASN A 310 -63.39 -25.78 35.48
N ALA A 311 -62.60 -26.38 36.39
CA ALA A 311 -62.50 -27.83 36.52
C ALA A 311 -63.79 -28.45 37.07
N SER A 312 -64.45 -27.78 38.02
CA SER A 312 -65.73 -28.22 38.59
C SER A 312 -66.84 -28.22 37.55
N GLU A 313 -66.97 -27.14 36.78
CA GLU A 313 -67.96 -27.02 35.71
C GLU A 313 -67.74 -28.06 34.61
N ALA A 314 -66.49 -28.21 34.13
CA ALA A 314 -66.15 -29.19 33.10
C ALA A 314 -66.36 -30.65 33.58
N CYS A 315 -66.03 -30.95 34.84
CA CYS A 315 -66.27 -32.27 35.42
C CYS A 315 -67.77 -32.55 35.51
N ARG A 316 -68.57 -31.61 36.03
CA ARG A 316 -70.03 -31.76 36.15
C ARG A 316 -70.70 -31.92 34.79
N GLU A 317 -70.24 -31.20 33.78
CA GLU A 317 -70.73 -31.33 32.42
C GLU A 317 -70.38 -32.70 31.82
N ALA A 318 -69.13 -33.15 31.96
CA ALA A 318 -68.70 -34.45 31.47
C ALA A 318 -69.41 -35.62 32.18
N GLU A 319 -69.66 -35.52 33.49
CA GLU A 319 -70.45 -36.49 34.25
C GLU A 319 -71.88 -36.55 33.74
N ARG A 320 -72.55 -35.40 33.62
CA ARG A 320 -73.92 -35.33 33.10
C ARG A 320 -74.02 -35.91 31.69
N ASP A 321 -73.10 -35.56 30.80
CA ASP A 321 -73.15 -36.04 29.41
C ASP A 321 -72.83 -37.54 29.33
N ASN A 322 -71.91 -38.05 30.15
CA ASN A 322 -71.63 -39.49 30.21
C ASN A 322 -72.80 -40.28 30.80
N ASP A 323 -73.47 -39.76 31.83
CA ASP A 323 -74.61 -40.42 32.48
C ASP A 323 -75.90 -40.38 31.64
N LEU A 324 -76.04 -39.40 30.74
CA LEU A 324 -77.25 -39.25 29.92
C LEU A 324 -77.08 -39.76 28.47
N VAL A 325 -75.86 -39.69 27.92
CA VAL A 325 -75.61 -39.93 26.49
C VAL A 325 -74.67 -41.11 26.27
N TYR A 326 -73.42 -41.02 26.76
CA TYR A 326 -72.35 -41.93 26.31
C TYR A 326 -72.29 -43.27 27.07
N HIS A 327 -72.58 -43.27 28.37
CA HIS A 327 -72.51 -44.43 29.27
C HIS A 327 -71.18 -45.20 29.19
N GLU A 328 -70.07 -44.53 28.92
CA GLU A 328 -68.75 -45.15 28.89
C GLU A 328 -68.26 -45.42 30.32
N ARG A 329 -67.56 -46.54 30.51
CA ARG A 329 -66.92 -46.85 31.80
C ARG A 329 -65.71 -45.95 31.98
N ALA A 330 -65.68 -45.21 33.09
CA ALA A 330 -64.51 -44.43 33.50
C ALA A 330 -63.39 -45.39 33.98
N PRO A 331 -62.22 -45.43 33.30
CA PRO A 331 -61.08 -46.24 33.72
C PRO A 331 -60.40 -45.66 34.97
N GLU A 332 -59.50 -46.43 35.61
CA GLU A 332 -58.70 -45.93 36.73
C GLU A 332 -57.56 -45.03 36.23
N LEU A 333 -57.13 -44.06 37.05
CA LEU A 333 -56.10 -43.07 36.66
C LEU A 333 -54.79 -43.72 36.18
N ASP A 334 -54.36 -44.80 36.84
CA ASP A 334 -53.09 -45.49 36.54
C ASP A 334 -53.14 -46.28 35.22
N THR A 335 -54.34 -46.58 34.72
CA THR A 335 -54.53 -47.26 33.43
C THR A 335 -54.53 -46.30 32.25
N LEU A 336 -54.56 -44.98 32.51
CA LEU A 336 -54.54 -43.96 31.47
C LEU A 336 -53.12 -43.69 30.96
N PRO A 337 -52.96 -43.40 29.66
CA PRO A 337 -51.69 -42.91 29.13
C PRO A 337 -51.24 -41.62 29.85
N HIS A 338 -49.99 -41.61 30.29
CA HIS A 338 -49.34 -40.43 30.85
C HIS A 338 -49.35 -39.26 29.85
N ILE A 339 -49.35 -38.04 30.40
CA ILE A 339 -49.27 -36.82 29.58
C ILE A 339 -47.79 -36.56 29.28
N ASP A 340 -47.39 -36.69 28.01
CA ASP A 340 -46.04 -36.34 27.57
C ASP A 340 -45.62 -34.95 28.06
N GLN A 341 -44.38 -34.81 28.47
CA GLN A 341 -43.84 -33.53 28.92
C GLN A 341 -43.06 -32.87 27.78
N VAL A 342 -43.33 -31.58 27.55
CA VAL A 342 -42.59 -30.79 26.55
C VAL A 342 -42.05 -29.54 27.23
N SER A 343 -40.72 -29.41 27.29
CA SER A 343 -40.06 -28.18 27.71
C SER A 343 -39.77 -27.30 26.51
N MET A 344 -40.18 -26.03 26.57
CA MET A 344 -39.86 -25.03 25.55
C MET A 344 -38.82 -24.02 26.04
N ALA A 345 -38.57 -23.97 27.36
CA ALA A 345 -37.68 -23.03 27.99
C ALA A 345 -36.29 -23.65 28.21
N THR A 346 -35.31 -23.15 27.47
CA THR A 346 -33.88 -23.46 27.67
C THR A 346 -33.14 -22.22 28.13
N ALA A 347 -32.11 -22.39 28.94
CA ALA A 347 -31.26 -21.28 29.34
C ALA A 347 -30.57 -20.64 28.11
N ILE A 348 -30.48 -19.32 28.07
CA ILE A 348 -29.80 -18.60 26.99
C ILE A 348 -28.32 -18.47 27.36
N PRO A 349 -27.38 -19.00 26.55
CA PRO A 349 -25.95 -18.87 26.82
C PRO A 349 -25.54 -17.41 27.01
N ILE A 350 -24.59 -17.15 27.93
CA ILE A 350 -24.14 -15.78 28.24
C ILE A 350 -23.72 -15.02 26.98
N ARG A 351 -23.03 -15.67 26.03
CA ARG A 351 -22.59 -15.06 24.77
C ARG A 351 -23.77 -14.47 23.99
N ASP A 352 -24.89 -15.19 23.94
CA ASP A 352 -26.09 -14.76 23.21
C ASP A 352 -26.80 -13.63 23.94
N VAL A 353 -26.75 -13.61 25.29
CA VAL A 353 -27.25 -12.49 26.10
C VAL A 353 -26.46 -11.22 25.78
N PHE A 354 -25.13 -11.26 25.86
CA PHE A 354 -24.29 -10.09 25.61
C PHE A 354 -24.25 -9.68 24.13
N SER A 355 -24.60 -10.57 23.18
CA SER A 355 -24.65 -10.23 21.75
C SER A 355 -25.90 -9.44 21.34
N GLN A 356 -26.89 -9.28 22.23
CA GLN A 356 -28.12 -8.55 21.91
C GLN A 356 -27.86 -7.06 21.69
N PRO A 357 -28.48 -6.43 20.67
CA PRO A 357 -28.20 -5.03 20.30
C PRO A 357 -28.57 -4.04 21.42
N ASP A 358 -29.60 -4.34 22.19
CA ASP A 358 -30.02 -3.49 23.31
C ASP A 358 -28.98 -3.51 24.44
N ILE A 359 -28.39 -4.68 24.72
CA ILE A 359 -27.35 -4.84 25.74
C ILE A 359 -26.05 -4.18 25.26
N GLN A 360 -25.65 -4.38 23.99
CA GLN A 360 -24.46 -3.74 23.41
C GLN A 360 -24.47 -2.20 23.54
N LYS A 361 -25.63 -1.56 23.41
CA LYS A 361 -25.78 -0.11 23.64
C LYS A 361 -25.55 0.29 25.10
N ILE A 362 -25.88 -0.58 26.04
CA ILE A 362 -25.75 -0.34 27.49
C ILE A 362 -24.29 -0.51 27.95
N LEU A 363 -23.57 -1.50 27.41
CA LEU A 363 -22.17 -1.79 27.80
C LEU A 363 -21.27 -0.56 27.64
N GLY A 364 -21.55 0.26 26.62
CA GLY A 364 -20.82 1.50 26.35
C GLY A 364 -19.41 1.25 25.79
N GLY A 365 -18.64 2.33 25.68
CA GLY A 365 -17.23 2.24 25.28
C GLY A 365 -16.32 1.89 26.45
N ASP A 366 -15.12 1.41 26.11
CA ASP A 366 -14.06 1.14 27.07
C ASP A 366 -13.70 2.39 27.89
N VAL A 367 -13.56 2.24 29.21
CA VAL A 367 -13.28 3.34 30.14
C VAL A 367 -11.80 3.74 30.10
N LEU A 368 -10.90 2.80 29.79
CA LEU A 368 -9.43 3.01 29.82
C LEU A 368 -8.81 2.98 28.41
N THR A 369 -9.38 3.74 27.48
CA THR A 369 -8.91 3.77 26.08
C THR A 369 -7.45 4.18 25.91
N SER A 370 -6.96 5.09 26.76
CA SER A 370 -5.59 5.62 26.73
C SER A 370 -4.56 4.72 27.41
N LEU A 371 -4.98 3.73 28.20
CA LEU A 371 -4.09 2.81 28.90
C LEU A 371 -4.05 1.46 28.17
N ILE A 372 -3.02 1.28 27.36
CA ILE A 372 -2.83 0.10 26.51
C ILE A 372 -1.63 -0.71 27.03
N PRO A 373 -1.76 -2.03 27.29
CA PRO A 373 -0.64 -2.89 27.67
C PRO A 373 0.55 -2.79 26.70
N LEU A 374 1.78 -2.82 27.23
CA LEU A 374 3.01 -2.73 26.43
C LEU A 374 3.09 -3.81 25.33
N GLU A 375 2.61 -5.00 25.62
CA GLU A 375 2.51 -6.11 24.67
C GLU A 375 1.59 -5.77 23.48
N VAL A 376 0.44 -5.16 23.76
CA VAL A 376 -0.48 -4.69 22.71
C VAL A 376 0.15 -3.54 21.92
N LEU A 377 0.85 -2.60 22.57
CA LEU A 377 1.57 -1.53 21.86
C LEU A 377 2.67 -2.10 20.94
N LYS A 378 3.42 -3.10 21.41
CA LYS A 378 4.42 -3.81 20.59
C LYS A 378 3.77 -4.45 19.38
N ASN A 379 2.67 -5.16 19.57
CA ASN A 379 1.97 -5.85 18.47
C ASN A 379 1.27 -4.88 17.51
N THR A 380 0.71 -3.77 18.01
CA THR A 380 0.22 -2.67 17.18
C THR A 380 1.38 -2.10 16.35
N SER A 381 2.57 -1.93 16.93
CA SER A 381 3.75 -1.47 16.18
C SER A 381 4.16 -2.47 15.09
N VAL A 382 4.17 -3.78 15.38
CA VAL A 382 4.42 -4.81 14.35
C VAL A 382 3.38 -4.74 13.23
N TYR A 383 2.10 -4.61 13.56
CA TYR A 383 1.04 -4.49 12.57
C TYR A 383 1.16 -3.22 11.72
N THR A 384 1.49 -2.07 12.32
CA THR A 384 1.74 -0.83 11.57
C THR A 384 2.91 -0.97 10.60
N GLU A 385 3.92 -1.77 10.94
CA GLU A 385 5.02 -2.09 10.02
C GLU A 385 4.56 -3.03 8.91
N GLU A 386 3.69 -4.03 9.18
CA GLU A 386 3.08 -4.86 8.12
C GLU A 386 2.20 -4.04 7.17
N GLN A 387 1.43 -3.10 7.69
CA GLN A 387 0.68 -2.14 6.87
C GLN A 387 1.63 -1.27 6.03
N ALA A 388 2.71 -0.77 6.62
CA ALA A 388 3.71 0.02 5.91
C ALA A 388 4.39 -0.79 4.80
N LYS A 389 4.75 -2.06 5.06
CA LYS A 389 5.29 -2.99 4.05
C LYS A 389 4.33 -3.17 2.89
N MET A 390 3.03 -3.38 3.16
CA MET A 390 2.01 -3.48 2.13
C MET A 390 1.93 -2.18 1.30
N VAL A 391 1.83 -1.02 1.93
CA VAL A 391 1.75 0.27 1.23
C VAL A 391 2.98 0.53 0.37
N ARG A 392 4.19 0.24 0.90
CA ARG A 392 5.45 0.31 0.13
C ARG A 392 5.40 -0.61 -1.08
N ALA A 393 4.94 -1.86 -0.92
CA ALA A 393 4.84 -2.81 -2.03
C ALA A 393 3.87 -2.35 -3.13
N GLU A 394 2.70 -1.80 -2.77
CA GLU A 394 1.78 -1.23 -3.77
C GLU A 394 2.36 0.03 -4.44
N SER A 395 3.06 0.88 -3.68
CA SER A 395 3.73 2.06 -4.22
C SER A 395 4.79 1.68 -5.26
N THR A 396 5.63 0.69 -4.95
CA THR A 396 6.64 0.19 -5.90
C THR A 396 5.99 -0.36 -7.16
N ARG A 397 4.91 -1.14 -7.06
CA ARG A 397 4.17 -1.63 -8.24
C ARG A 397 3.59 -0.51 -9.09
N ILE A 398 3.09 0.56 -8.47
CA ILE A 398 2.59 1.73 -9.20
C ILE A 398 3.73 2.45 -9.92
N CYS A 399 4.88 2.66 -9.26
CA CYS A 399 6.06 3.23 -9.89
C CYS A 399 6.51 2.41 -11.11
N GLU A 400 6.72 1.09 -10.94
CA GLU A 400 7.09 0.19 -12.04
C GLU A 400 6.06 0.23 -13.19
N ALA A 401 4.76 0.32 -12.88
CA ALA A 401 3.73 0.44 -13.90
C ALA A 401 3.76 1.78 -14.63
N ASN A 402 4.04 2.88 -13.92
CA ASN A 402 4.16 4.21 -14.52
C ASN A 402 5.41 4.31 -15.40
N ASP A 403 6.55 3.77 -14.95
CA ASP A 403 7.79 3.72 -15.73
C ASP A 403 7.58 3.00 -17.07
N ARG A 404 6.79 1.91 -17.09
CA ARG A 404 6.41 1.21 -18.33
C ARG A 404 5.60 2.06 -19.32
N ILE A 405 4.84 3.06 -18.84
CA ILE A 405 4.13 4.00 -19.72
C ILE A 405 5.16 4.88 -20.42
N ASP A 406 6.11 5.44 -19.67
CA ASP A 406 7.15 6.31 -20.19
C ASP A 406 8.05 5.55 -21.19
N GLU A 407 8.43 4.31 -20.85
CA GLU A 407 9.14 3.40 -21.76
C GLU A 407 8.37 3.16 -23.06
N ALA A 408 7.06 2.89 -22.98
CA ALA A 408 6.23 2.64 -24.16
C ALA A 408 6.07 3.88 -25.04
N ILE A 409 5.89 5.06 -24.44
CA ILE A 409 5.76 6.34 -25.15
C ILE A 409 7.08 6.69 -25.85
N SER A 410 8.21 6.54 -25.15
CA SER A 410 9.55 6.77 -25.68
C SER A 410 9.88 5.83 -26.84
N ALA A 411 9.60 4.53 -26.68
CA ALA A 411 9.83 3.51 -27.72
C ALA A 411 9.04 3.78 -29.01
N LEU A 412 7.85 4.39 -28.90
CA LEU A 412 7.02 4.77 -30.05
C LEU A 412 7.33 6.19 -30.58
N SER A 413 8.22 6.93 -29.90
CA SER A 413 8.54 8.35 -30.17
C SER A 413 7.31 9.26 -30.15
N LEU A 414 6.32 8.93 -29.32
CA LEU A 414 5.12 9.74 -29.14
C LEU A 414 5.42 10.91 -28.18
N PRO A 415 4.77 12.08 -28.36
CA PRO A 415 3.76 12.41 -29.37
C PRO A 415 4.34 12.77 -30.74
N HIS A 416 5.65 13.04 -30.85
CA HIS A 416 6.31 13.55 -32.06
C HIS A 416 6.09 12.69 -33.32
N ALA A 417 5.96 11.37 -33.17
CA ALA A 417 5.67 10.49 -34.30
C ALA A 417 4.32 10.80 -34.97
N LEU A 418 3.36 11.40 -34.25
CA LEU A 418 2.05 11.79 -34.80
C LEU A 418 2.09 13.11 -35.56
N ASP A 419 3.11 13.96 -35.38
CA ASP A 419 3.24 15.22 -36.10
C ASP A 419 3.33 14.99 -37.63
N ARG A 420 3.86 13.84 -38.05
CA ARG A 420 3.88 13.43 -39.46
C ARG A 420 2.51 13.36 -40.11
N TYR A 421 1.49 13.10 -39.30
CA TYR A 421 0.11 12.92 -39.73
C TYR A 421 -0.77 14.13 -39.41
N ALA A 422 -0.20 15.20 -38.84
CA ALA A 422 -0.93 16.42 -38.46
C ALA A 422 -1.69 17.06 -39.62
N ALA A 423 -1.25 16.85 -40.87
CA ALA A 423 -1.93 17.35 -42.06
C ALA A 423 -3.25 16.62 -42.39
N LEU A 424 -3.48 15.42 -41.84
CA LEU A 424 -4.80 14.78 -41.87
C LEU A 424 -5.85 15.61 -41.11
N ASP A 425 -5.40 16.40 -40.11
CA ASP A 425 -6.25 17.32 -39.34
C ASP A 425 -6.35 18.72 -39.94
N GLY A 426 -5.80 18.94 -41.14
CA GLY A 426 -5.78 20.26 -41.80
C GLY A 426 -4.70 21.21 -41.27
N LYS A 427 -3.78 20.74 -40.41
CA LYS A 427 -2.60 21.51 -40.04
C LYS A 427 -1.61 21.54 -41.22
N PRO A 428 -0.99 22.69 -41.54
CA PRO A 428 -0.02 22.75 -42.63
C PRO A 428 1.19 21.85 -42.30
N ILE A 429 1.67 21.11 -43.31
CA ILE A 429 2.94 20.38 -43.19
C ILE A 429 4.04 21.42 -42.96
N PRO A 430 4.91 21.25 -41.95
CA PRO A 430 6.01 22.16 -41.72
C PRO A 430 6.83 22.31 -43.01
N PRO A 431 7.09 23.55 -43.46
CA PRO A 431 7.89 23.77 -44.64
C PRO A 431 9.33 23.27 -44.45
N CYS A 432 10.05 23.07 -45.54
CA CYS A 432 11.50 22.85 -45.49
C CYS A 432 12.13 24.16 -45.00
N VAL A 433 12.53 24.20 -43.73
CA VAL A 433 13.11 25.39 -43.08
C VAL A 433 14.51 25.02 -42.56
N PRO A 434 15.48 25.96 -42.60
CA PRO A 434 16.79 25.77 -42.00
C PRO A 434 16.69 25.43 -40.50
N SER A 435 17.62 24.60 -40.02
CA SER A 435 17.79 24.39 -38.58
C SER A 435 18.34 25.65 -37.91
N GLN A 436 18.10 25.81 -36.60
CA GLN A 436 18.68 26.93 -35.82
C GLN A 436 20.21 26.95 -35.93
N GLN A 437 20.86 25.78 -35.95
CA GLN A 437 22.31 25.67 -36.13
C GLN A 437 22.79 26.31 -37.45
N VAL A 438 22.08 26.09 -38.56
CA VAL A 438 22.44 26.69 -39.86
C VAL A 438 22.19 28.21 -39.86
N LEU A 439 21.16 28.68 -39.15
CA LEU A 439 20.88 30.11 -39.00
C LEU A 439 21.99 30.81 -38.19
N ASP A 440 22.42 30.20 -37.08
CA ASP A 440 23.52 30.73 -36.25
C ASP A 440 24.83 30.81 -37.05
N ILE A 441 25.14 29.76 -37.83
CA ILE A 441 26.30 29.72 -38.74
C ILE A 441 26.20 30.84 -39.79
N CYS A 442 25.02 31.06 -40.37
CA CYS A 442 24.80 32.09 -41.37
C CYS A 442 25.05 33.50 -40.81
N GLU A 443 24.57 33.79 -39.59
CA GLU A 443 24.80 35.06 -38.91
C GLU A 443 26.29 35.31 -38.63
N GLU A 444 27.03 34.28 -38.21
CA GLU A 444 28.48 34.37 -37.99
C GLU A 444 29.26 34.65 -39.29
N VAL A 445 28.89 33.96 -40.36
CA VAL A 445 29.58 33.98 -41.65
C VAL A 445 29.28 35.25 -42.45
N ALA A 446 28.09 35.83 -42.32
CA ALA A 446 27.67 37.03 -43.04
C ALA A 446 28.51 38.28 -42.68
N VAL A 447 29.00 38.38 -41.44
CA VAL A 447 29.73 39.56 -40.95
C VAL A 447 31.22 39.55 -41.32
N SER A 448 31.78 38.38 -41.64
CA SER A 448 33.22 38.15 -41.58
C SER A 448 33.97 38.25 -42.93
N HIS A 449 33.30 38.67 -44.00
CA HIS A 449 33.86 38.81 -45.37
C HIS A 449 34.78 37.64 -45.76
N ILE A 450 34.33 36.43 -45.44
CA ILE A 450 35.16 35.22 -45.42
C ILE A 450 35.79 34.94 -46.79
N ILE A 451 34.98 35.02 -47.84
CA ILE A 451 35.39 34.65 -49.21
C ILE A 451 36.62 35.44 -49.64
N SER A 452 36.55 36.78 -49.57
CA SER A 452 37.64 37.66 -49.97
C SER A 452 38.88 37.55 -49.07
N ARG A 453 38.73 37.06 -47.83
CA ARG A 453 39.87 36.84 -46.92
C ARG A 453 40.60 35.54 -47.28
N VAL A 454 39.87 34.45 -47.47
CA VAL A 454 40.44 33.14 -47.81
C VAL A 454 41.11 33.19 -49.19
N GLU A 455 40.43 33.74 -50.20
CA GLU A 455 40.98 33.84 -51.56
C GLU A 455 42.29 34.64 -51.60
N ARG A 456 42.37 35.78 -50.89
CA ARG A 456 43.61 36.58 -50.81
C ARG A 456 44.79 35.81 -50.22
N VAL A 457 44.54 35.00 -49.19
CA VAL A 457 45.63 34.24 -48.57
C VAL A 457 46.05 33.06 -49.45
N LEU A 458 45.10 32.33 -50.02
CA LEU A 458 45.40 31.22 -50.93
C LEU A 458 46.17 31.69 -52.17
N GLU A 459 45.91 32.89 -52.68
CA GLU A 459 46.70 33.51 -53.74
C GLU A 459 48.13 33.92 -53.32
N SER A 460 48.37 34.09 -52.03
CA SER A 460 49.66 34.53 -51.48
C SER A 460 50.62 33.36 -51.19
N LEU A 461 50.11 32.22 -50.73
CA LEU A 461 50.90 31.02 -50.37
C LEU A 461 51.85 30.53 -51.48
N PRO A 462 51.43 30.32 -52.74
CA PRO A 462 52.31 29.81 -53.79
C PRO A 462 53.46 30.77 -54.14
N LYS A 463 53.36 32.05 -53.78
CA LYS A 463 54.40 33.06 -54.02
C LYS A 463 55.53 33.01 -52.98
N GLN A 464 55.31 32.41 -51.81
CA GLN A 464 56.30 32.35 -50.73
C GLN A 464 57.35 31.25 -50.92
N ALA A 465 56.93 30.06 -51.37
CA ALA A 465 57.83 28.93 -51.59
C ALA A 465 59.03 29.19 -52.53
N PRO A 466 58.90 29.84 -53.71
CA PRO A 466 60.03 30.04 -54.62
C PRO A 466 61.11 30.96 -54.05
N LEU A 467 60.74 31.93 -53.20
CA LEU A 467 61.71 32.82 -52.54
C LEU A 467 62.61 32.05 -51.57
N ILE A 468 62.01 31.18 -50.75
CA ILE A 468 62.72 30.37 -49.77
C ILE A 468 63.60 29.32 -50.48
N GLU A 469 63.06 28.72 -51.54
CA GLU A 469 63.80 27.75 -52.36
C GLU A 469 65.03 28.37 -53.02
N ALA A 470 64.95 29.62 -53.49
CA ALA A 470 66.09 30.35 -54.02
C ALA A 470 67.19 30.51 -52.96
N THR A 471 66.85 30.98 -51.75
CA THR A 471 67.81 31.13 -50.63
C THR A 471 68.52 29.82 -50.27
N LEU A 472 67.78 28.71 -50.20
CA LEU A 472 68.36 27.38 -49.93
C LEU A 472 69.23 26.87 -51.09
N SER A 473 68.84 27.17 -52.33
CA SER A 473 69.59 26.79 -53.52
C SER A 473 70.90 27.55 -53.63
N ASP A 474 70.90 28.85 -53.32
CA ASP A 474 72.10 29.70 -53.31
C ASP A 474 73.08 29.22 -52.23
N ALA A 475 72.59 28.95 -51.01
CA ALA A 475 73.42 28.41 -49.93
C ALA A 475 74.05 27.04 -50.29
N MET A 476 73.31 26.17 -50.98
CA MET A 476 73.85 24.89 -51.47
C MET A 476 74.89 25.09 -52.58
N ALA A 477 74.63 26.01 -53.52
CA ALA A 477 75.54 26.33 -54.61
C ALA A 477 76.87 26.92 -54.11
N ASP A 478 76.83 27.75 -53.07
CA ASP A 478 78.01 28.29 -52.41
C ASP A 478 78.85 27.18 -51.74
N LEU A 479 78.20 26.23 -51.05
CA LEU A 479 78.87 25.06 -50.45
C LEU A 479 79.48 24.13 -51.49
N ASP A 480 78.86 23.98 -52.66
CA ASP A 480 79.40 23.20 -53.79
C ASP A 480 80.58 23.91 -54.46
N THR A 481 80.52 25.23 -54.58
CA THR A 481 81.62 26.04 -55.12
C THR A 481 82.86 25.92 -54.24
N ASP A 482 82.71 26.07 -52.92
CA ASP A 482 83.82 25.89 -51.98
C ASP A 482 84.38 24.46 -51.98
N ALA A 483 83.53 23.45 -52.12
CA ALA A 483 83.99 22.07 -52.23
C ALA A 483 84.88 21.85 -53.47
N ARG A 484 84.52 22.44 -54.61
CA ARG A 484 85.35 22.40 -55.83
C ARG A 484 86.68 23.14 -55.63
N GLU A 485 86.66 24.31 -55.01
CA GLU A 485 87.87 25.09 -54.74
C GLU A 485 88.80 24.40 -53.75
N CYS A 486 88.25 23.78 -52.69
CA CYS A 486 89.00 23.01 -51.70
C CYS A 486 89.67 21.80 -52.35
N GLU A 487 88.94 21.06 -53.19
CA GLU A 487 89.49 19.91 -53.90
C GLU A 487 90.57 20.31 -54.92
N HIS A 488 90.35 21.41 -55.65
CA HIS A 488 91.35 21.97 -56.56
C HIS A 488 92.64 22.34 -55.83
N GLY A 489 92.53 23.01 -54.68
CA GLY A 489 93.67 23.36 -53.83
C GLY A 489 94.40 22.13 -53.29
N ARG A 490 93.66 21.11 -52.85
CA ARG A 490 94.20 19.82 -52.38
C ARG A 490 95.03 19.11 -53.43
N VAL A 491 94.57 19.09 -54.69
CA VAL A 491 95.31 18.49 -55.82
C VAL A 491 96.56 19.30 -56.16
N LYS A 492 96.46 20.64 -56.16
CA LYS A 492 97.55 21.53 -56.59
C LYS A 492 98.67 21.66 -55.56
N HIS A 493 98.35 21.63 -54.25
CA HIS A 493 99.28 21.89 -53.16
C HIS A 493 99.45 20.68 -52.21
N ALA A 494 99.42 19.46 -52.76
CA ALA A 494 99.29 18.20 -52.02
C ALA A 494 100.21 18.01 -50.79
N ALA A 495 101.42 18.58 -50.79
CA ALA A 495 102.36 18.47 -49.68
C ALA A 495 102.14 19.50 -48.54
N SER A 496 101.54 20.66 -48.82
CA SER A 496 101.31 21.76 -47.86
C SER A 496 99.84 21.94 -47.49
N TRP A 497 98.92 21.17 -48.09
CA TRP A 497 97.49 21.30 -47.87
C TRP A 497 97.00 20.53 -46.64
N SER A 498 96.55 21.26 -45.63
CA SER A 498 96.03 20.70 -44.36
C SER A 498 94.51 20.83 -44.17
N GLN A 499 93.81 21.58 -45.04
CA GLN A 499 92.38 21.82 -44.90
C GLN A 499 91.55 20.56 -45.23
N ALA A 500 90.65 20.18 -44.32
CA ALA A 500 89.75 19.03 -44.47
C ALA A 500 88.72 19.24 -45.62
N PRO A 501 88.23 18.19 -46.29
CA PRO A 501 87.26 18.31 -47.39
C PRO A 501 85.97 19.04 -46.99
N THR A 502 85.52 20.00 -47.79
CA THR A 502 84.27 20.75 -47.49
C THR A 502 83.06 19.83 -47.36
N ALA A 503 83.03 18.73 -48.11
CA ALA A 503 81.95 17.74 -48.06
C ALA A 503 81.82 17.04 -46.70
N SER A 504 82.90 16.90 -45.92
CA SER A 504 82.84 16.27 -44.60
C SER A 504 82.37 17.26 -43.53
N VAL A 505 82.89 18.49 -43.57
CA VAL A 505 82.59 19.54 -42.58
C VAL A 505 81.19 20.13 -42.77
N ALA A 506 80.76 20.34 -44.03
CA ALA A 506 79.44 20.88 -44.34
C ALA A 506 78.31 19.81 -44.39
N ARG A 507 78.58 18.58 -43.96
CA ARG A 507 77.62 17.45 -44.12
C ARG A 507 76.30 17.68 -43.39
N SER A 508 76.34 18.13 -42.15
CA SER A 508 75.15 18.43 -41.35
C SER A 508 74.32 19.51 -42.02
N LEU A 509 74.98 20.58 -42.47
CA LEU A 509 74.33 21.72 -43.11
C LEU A 509 73.68 21.34 -44.45
N ARG A 510 74.36 20.56 -45.30
CA ARG A 510 73.79 20.05 -46.56
C ARG A 510 72.57 19.17 -46.32
N ARG A 511 72.63 18.27 -45.32
CA ARG A 511 71.48 17.44 -44.92
C ARG A 511 70.31 18.31 -44.47
N ASP A 512 70.57 19.33 -43.67
CA ASP A 512 69.52 20.19 -43.12
C ASP A 512 68.91 21.09 -44.22
N ILE A 513 69.69 21.55 -45.21
CA ILE A 513 69.19 22.24 -46.42
C ILE A 513 68.33 21.30 -47.28
N HIS A 514 68.75 20.05 -47.51
CA HIS A 514 67.94 19.07 -48.24
C HIS A 514 66.62 18.78 -47.51
N ALA A 515 66.66 18.59 -46.19
CA ALA A 515 65.46 18.38 -45.38
C ALA A 515 64.50 19.58 -45.45
N ALA A 516 65.02 20.81 -45.48
CA ALA A 516 64.20 22.02 -45.67
C ALA A 516 63.55 22.07 -47.07
N ARG A 517 64.25 21.65 -48.14
CA ARG A 517 63.69 21.55 -49.50
C ARG A 517 62.60 20.48 -49.59
N ASP A 518 62.81 19.32 -48.99
CA ASP A 518 61.80 18.26 -48.96
C ASP A 518 60.54 18.70 -48.19
N ALA A 519 60.72 19.40 -47.06
CA ALA A 519 59.61 19.99 -46.31
C ALA A 519 58.82 21.02 -47.15
N LEU A 520 59.50 21.88 -47.92
CA LEU A 520 58.85 22.83 -48.84
C LEU A 520 58.07 22.13 -49.95
N ALA A 521 58.59 21.02 -50.51
CA ALA A 521 57.90 20.25 -51.54
C ALA A 521 56.59 19.65 -51.00
N THR A 522 56.62 19.10 -49.78
CA THR A 522 55.41 18.59 -49.12
C THR A 522 54.39 19.68 -48.78
N ALA A 523 54.84 20.86 -48.37
CA ALA A 523 53.95 22.00 -48.12
C ALA A 523 53.23 22.48 -49.38
N ARG A 524 53.92 22.54 -50.52
CA ARG A 524 53.31 22.89 -51.81
C ARG A 524 52.20 21.93 -52.23
N GLU A 525 52.32 20.64 -51.91
CA GLU A 525 51.27 19.67 -52.21
C GLU A 525 50.05 19.84 -51.29
N ASN A 526 50.29 20.15 -50.02
CA ASN A 526 49.22 20.48 -49.08
C ASN A 526 48.46 21.76 -49.47
N ASP A 527 49.16 22.79 -49.99
CA ASP A 527 48.54 24.03 -50.46
C ASP A 527 47.55 23.79 -51.62
N LYS A 528 47.89 22.85 -52.53
CA LYS A 528 46.97 22.44 -53.62
C LYS A 528 45.71 21.78 -53.05
N GLY A 529 45.87 20.91 -52.05
CA GLY A 529 44.75 20.26 -51.37
C GLY A 529 43.84 21.26 -50.66
N ILE A 530 44.40 22.28 -49.99
CA ILE A 530 43.62 23.35 -49.35
C ILE A 530 42.86 24.17 -50.41
N THR A 531 43.49 24.48 -51.54
CA THR A 531 42.88 25.24 -52.64
C THR A 531 41.72 24.46 -53.29
N GLN A 532 41.89 23.16 -53.46
CA GLN A 532 40.85 22.28 -53.99
C GLN A 532 39.65 22.16 -53.04
N LEU A 533 39.90 21.93 -51.75
CA LEU A 533 38.83 21.87 -50.73
C LEU A 533 38.04 23.18 -50.67
N TRP A 534 38.70 24.33 -50.76
CA TRP A 534 38.03 25.63 -50.82
C TRP A 534 37.17 25.80 -52.08
N SER A 535 37.66 25.35 -53.23
CA SER A 535 36.92 25.35 -54.51
C SER A 535 35.59 24.61 -54.38
N ASP A 536 35.61 23.43 -53.76
CA ASP A 536 34.44 22.53 -53.68
C ASP A 536 33.34 23.09 -52.78
N ILE A 537 33.71 23.84 -51.72
CA ILE A 537 32.76 24.40 -50.74
C ILE A 537 32.41 25.88 -50.99
N ARG A 538 33.06 26.53 -51.97
CA ARG A 538 32.97 27.99 -52.19
C ARG A 538 31.54 28.46 -52.40
N ASP A 539 30.77 27.73 -53.22
CA ASP A 539 29.42 28.13 -53.61
C ASP A 539 28.44 27.98 -52.43
N ASP A 540 28.62 26.95 -51.60
CA ASP A 540 27.81 26.71 -50.39
C ASP A 540 28.13 27.74 -49.30
N MET A 541 29.40 28.11 -49.14
CA MET A 541 29.81 29.20 -48.26
C MET A 541 29.34 30.57 -48.79
N ALA A 542 29.29 30.75 -50.11
CA ALA A 542 28.74 31.96 -50.72
C ALA A 542 27.24 32.10 -50.49
N LEU A 543 26.51 30.99 -50.43
CA LEU A 543 25.10 30.99 -50.02
C LEU A 543 24.94 31.38 -48.53
N LEU A 544 25.78 30.83 -47.64
CA LEU A 544 25.77 31.19 -46.22
C LEU A 544 26.12 32.67 -45.99
N CYS A 545 27.03 33.25 -46.79
CA CYS A 545 27.40 34.67 -46.71
C CYS A 545 26.31 35.64 -47.19
N GLN A 546 25.33 35.20 -47.99
CA GLN A 546 24.24 36.05 -48.50
C GLN A 546 23.17 36.36 -47.44
N GLY A 547 23.23 35.72 -46.27
CA GLY A 547 22.36 35.99 -45.14
C GLY A 547 21.10 35.13 -45.12
N ARG A 548 20.33 35.30 -44.03
CA ARG A 548 19.20 34.45 -43.65
C ARG A 548 18.13 34.31 -44.74
N GLU A 549 17.77 35.40 -45.40
CA GLU A 549 16.71 35.39 -46.43
C GLU A 549 17.10 34.55 -47.66
N ALA A 550 18.38 34.56 -48.04
CA ALA A 550 18.87 33.77 -49.17
C ALA A 550 18.88 32.27 -48.86
N VAL A 551 19.27 31.91 -47.63
CA VAL A 551 19.26 30.52 -47.15
C VAL A 551 17.82 30.01 -47.03
N GLU A 552 16.92 30.77 -46.41
CA GLU A 552 15.50 30.40 -46.32
C GLU A 552 14.85 30.27 -47.72
N HIS A 553 15.21 31.14 -48.65
CA HIS A 553 14.75 31.05 -50.03
C HIS A 553 15.28 29.80 -50.75
N ALA A 554 16.55 29.43 -50.58
CA ALA A 554 17.12 28.20 -51.13
C ALA A 554 16.43 26.94 -50.61
N TYR A 555 16.13 26.88 -49.31
CA TYR A 555 15.36 25.79 -48.69
C TYR A 555 13.93 25.72 -49.25
N SER A 556 13.28 26.87 -49.45
CA SER A 556 11.92 26.94 -49.99
C SER A 556 11.84 26.53 -51.47
N GLN A 557 12.88 26.79 -52.25
CA GLN A 557 12.97 26.36 -53.65
C GLN A 557 13.16 24.85 -53.75
N HIS A 558 13.95 24.26 -52.86
CA HIS A 558 14.11 22.80 -52.79
C HIS A 558 12.88 22.07 -52.26
N ALA A 559 12.05 22.74 -51.47
CA ALA A 559 10.74 22.22 -51.05
C ALA A 559 9.76 22.04 -52.22
N ARG A 560 9.99 22.72 -53.35
CA ARG A 560 9.23 22.51 -54.59
C ARG A 560 9.73 21.22 -55.23
N LEU A 561 9.08 20.11 -54.88
CA LEU A 561 9.22 18.84 -55.61
C LEU A 561 9.25 19.08 -57.12
N PRO A 562 10.15 18.43 -57.89
CA PRO A 562 10.07 18.47 -59.34
C PRO A 562 8.70 17.95 -59.78
N PRO A 563 8.02 18.63 -60.74
CA PRO A 563 6.79 18.11 -61.32
C PRO A 563 7.18 16.99 -62.30
N SER A 564 7.54 15.83 -61.76
CA SER A 564 7.74 14.62 -62.56
C SER A 564 6.72 13.58 -62.14
N MET A 565 5.63 13.57 -62.93
CA MET A 565 4.90 12.40 -63.38
C MET A 565 4.82 11.21 -62.42
N ASP A 566 3.71 11.12 -61.70
CA ASP A 566 2.75 10.05 -61.97
C ASP A 566 1.36 10.47 -61.48
N LEU A 567 0.53 10.93 -62.42
CA LEU A 567 -0.90 11.17 -62.23
C LEU A 567 -1.70 9.85 -62.20
N LEU A 568 -1.03 8.70 -62.11
CA LEU A 568 -1.62 7.37 -62.15
C LEU A 568 -1.59 6.62 -60.80
N ASP A 569 -0.82 7.10 -59.81
CA ASP A 569 -0.71 6.49 -58.47
C ASP A 569 -1.30 7.38 -57.34
N HIS A 570 -2.34 8.16 -57.68
CA HIS A 570 -3.27 8.62 -56.65
C HIS A 570 -4.18 7.45 -56.30
N ASP A 571 -3.74 6.63 -55.33
CA ASP A 571 -4.68 5.84 -54.56
C ASP A 571 -5.62 6.85 -53.89
N PHE A 572 -6.76 7.13 -54.50
CA PHE A 572 -7.88 7.91 -53.95
C PHE A 572 -8.55 7.12 -52.81
N SER A 573 -7.74 6.65 -51.86
CA SER A 573 -8.23 6.14 -50.59
C SER A 573 -8.73 7.33 -49.78
N ASP A 574 -9.98 7.24 -49.33
CA ASP A 574 -10.60 8.23 -48.47
C ASP A 574 -9.67 8.53 -47.26
N PRO A 575 -9.32 9.81 -46.98
CA PRO A 575 -8.51 10.17 -45.82
C PRO A 575 -9.30 10.12 -44.51
N GLU A 576 -10.64 10.06 -44.53
CA GLU A 576 -11.46 10.04 -43.30
C GLU A 576 -11.14 8.86 -42.36
N PRO A 577 -11.01 7.59 -42.84
CA PRO A 577 -10.61 6.47 -41.98
C PRO A 577 -9.23 6.66 -41.32
N ALA A 578 -8.26 7.26 -42.02
CA ALA A 578 -6.94 7.54 -41.47
C ALA A 578 -7.00 8.64 -40.39
N ARG A 579 -7.86 9.64 -40.61
CA ARG A 579 -8.11 10.72 -39.64
C ARG A 579 -8.83 10.22 -38.39
N ALA A 580 -9.82 9.34 -38.55
CA ALA A 580 -10.50 8.69 -37.44
C ALA A 580 -9.52 7.87 -36.59
N LEU A 581 -8.63 7.10 -37.23
CA LEU A 581 -7.57 6.35 -36.55
C LEU A 581 -6.57 7.28 -35.83
N LEU A 582 -6.23 8.43 -36.42
CA LEU A 582 -5.38 9.43 -35.76
C LEU A 582 -6.05 10.03 -34.51
N HIS A 583 -7.35 10.34 -34.56
CA HIS A 583 -8.07 10.79 -33.36
C HIS A 583 -8.17 9.68 -32.29
N GLU A 584 -8.38 8.43 -32.71
CA GLU A 584 -8.36 7.27 -31.82
C GLU A 584 -7.00 7.11 -31.11
N THR A 585 -5.89 7.21 -31.86
CA THR A 585 -4.53 7.14 -31.28
C THR A 585 -4.29 8.27 -30.27
N HIS A 586 -4.69 9.51 -30.57
CA HIS A 586 -4.59 10.63 -29.63
C HIS A 586 -5.42 10.39 -28.35
N ALA A 587 -6.64 9.86 -28.50
CA ALA A 587 -7.49 9.52 -27.36
C ALA A 587 -6.86 8.42 -26.50
N GLN A 588 -6.26 7.39 -27.12
CA GLN A 588 -5.55 6.32 -26.41
C GLN A 588 -4.32 6.85 -25.65
N ILE A 589 -3.54 7.77 -26.25
CA ILE A 589 -2.40 8.43 -25.58
C ILE A 589 -2.88 9.23 -24.36
N HIS A 590 -3.89 10.07 -24.54
CA HIS A 590 -4.44 10.88 -23.43
C HIS A 590 -4.94 10.01 -22.28
N ALA A 591 -5.64 8.93 -22.62
CA ALA A 591 -6.21 8.02 -21.64
C ALA A 591 -5.16 7.07 -21.03
N LEU A 592 -3.97 6.92 -21.61
CA LEU A 592 -2.82 6.25 -21.00
C LEU A 592 -2.10 7.20 -20.03
N LEU A 593 -1.92 8.46 -20.43
CA LEU A 593 -1.28 9.51 -19.62
C LEU A 593 -2.11 9.97 -18.41
N SER A 594 -3.42 9.71 -18.37
CA SER A 594 -4.25 9.96 -17.18
C SER A 594 -4.09 8.88 -16.09
N MET A 595 -3.69 7.66 -16.47
CA MET A 595 -3.64 6.51 -15.55
C MET A 595 -2.71 6.70 -14.34
N PRO A 596 -1.54 7.38 -14.44
CA PRO A 596 -0.70 7.67 -13.27
C PRO A 596 -1.42 8.50 -12.20
N GLN A 597 -2.21 9.50 -12.59
CA GLN A 597 -2.96 10.33 -11.64
C GLN A 597 -4.06 9.53 -10.94
N GLU A 598 -4.75 8.66 -11.69
CA GLU A 598 -5.76 7.76 -11.13
C GLU A 598 -5.16 6.77 -10.12
N ARG A 599 -3.93 6.28 -10.39
CA ARG A 599 -3.20 5.41 -9.45
C ARG A 599 -2.74 6.13 -8.20
N GLU A 600 -2.27 7.37 -8.32
CA GLU A 600 -1.90 8.17 -7.16
C GLU A 600 -3.12 8.41 -6.25
N ALA A 601 -4.30 8.71 -6.84
CA ALA A 601 -5.53 8.82 -6.08
C ALA A 601 -5.92 7.49 -5.37
N MET A 602 -5.76 6.35 -6.04
CA MET A 602 -5.94 5.03 -5.40
C MET A 602 -4.94 4.81 -4.26
N LEU A 603 -3.67 5.15 -4.44
CA LEU A 603 -2.65 5.01 -3.40
C LEU A 603 -2.94 5.90 -2.18
N GLN A 604 -3.40 7.13 -2.41
CA GLN A 604 -3.79 8.07 -1.35
C GLN A 604 -4.98 7.54 -0.54
N GLU A 605 -5.98 6.98 -1.20
CA GLU A 605 -7.10 6.36 -0.51
C GLU A 605 -6.65 5.12 0.30
N LEU A 606 -5.68 4.34 -0.19
CA LEU A 606 -5.14 3.20 0.56
C LEU A 606 -4.39 3.69 1.81
N LYS A 607 -3.56 4.74 1.66
CA LYS A 607 -2.86 5.38 2.78
C LYS A 607 -3.84 5.92 3.83
N ARG A 608 -4.93 6.55 3.39
CA ARG A 608 -5.98 7.07 4.28
C ARG A 608 -6.70 5.94 5.04
N GLN A 609 -7.01 4.83 4.38
CA GLN A 609 -7.62 3.67 5.04
C GLN A 609 -6.69 3.00 6.05
N VAL A 610 -5.40 2.93 5.74
CA VAL A 610 -4.37 2.42 6.67
C VAL A 610 -4.20 3.34 7.87
N GLN A 611 -4.16 4.66 7.67
CA GLN A 611 -3.95 5.63 8.75
C GLN A 611 -5.11 5.67 9.76
N ASN A 612 -6.34 5.39 9.32
CA ASN A 612 -7.52 5.40 10.18
C ASN A 612 -7.80 4.03 10.84
N ASP A 613 -6.94 3.03 10.60
CA ASP A 613 -7.15 1.69 11.10
C ASP A 613 -6.48 1.51 12.47
N ASP A 614 -7.28 1.29 13.51
CA ASP A 614 -6.80 1.00 14.86
C ASP A 614 -7.25 -0.39 15.32
N ILE A 615 -6.30 -1.32 15.37
CA ILE A 615 -6.52 -2.70 15.81
C ILE A 615 -6.26 -2.90 17.31
N SER A 616 -5.90 -1.85 18.05
CA SER A 616 -5.49 -1.96 19.47
C SER A 616 -6.56 -2.61 20.34
N ARG A 617 -7.85 -2.34 20.05
CA ARG A 617 -8.99 -2.98 20.74
C ARG A 617 -9.11 -4.47 20.42
N SER A 618 -8.91 -4.86 19.16
CA SER A 618 -8.96 -6.26 18.73
C SER A 618 -7.81 -7.06 19.37
N LEU A 619 -6.61 -6.46 19.43
CA LEU A 619 -5.46 -7.05 20.10
C LEU A 619 -5.64 -7.16 21.61
N LEU A 620 -6.26 -6.16 22.26
CA LEU A 620 -6.58 -6.20 23.68
C LEU A 620 -7.51 -7.38 24.03
N LEU A 621 -8.54 -7.60 23.20
CA LEU A 621 -9.52 -8.68 23.42
C LEU A 621 -8.91 -10.08 23.29
N HIS A 622 -7.90 -10.24 22.44
CA HIS A 622 -7.28 -11.54 22.16
C HIS A 622 -5.96 -11.77 22.92
N ARG A 623 -5.59 -10.86 23.84
CA ARG A 623 -4.34 -10.94 24.62
C ARG A 623 -4.18 -12.27 25.37
N CYS A 624 -5.27 -12.88 25.81
CA CYS A 624 -5.24 -14.13 26.55
C CYS A 624 -5.07 -15.39 25.67
N VAL A 625 -5.04 -15.26 24.34
CA VAL A 625 -4.92 -16.38 23.40
C VAL A 625 -3.53 -16.36 22.75
N GLN A 626 -2.66 -17.27 23.20
CA GLN A 626 -1.28 -17.35 22.70
C GLN A 626 -1.23 -17.71 21.19
N HIS A 627 -0.30 -17.07 20.46
CA HIS A 627 0.07 -17.37 19.06
C HIS A 627 -0.99 -17.10 17.97
N MET A 628 -2.05 -16.35 18.24
CA MET A 628 -3.08 -16.04 17.22
C MET A 628 -2.80 -14.74 16.44
N GLU A 629 -1.75 -14.01 16.78
CA GLU A 629 -1.43 -12.67 16.25
C GLU A 629 -1.21 -12.66 14.73
N GLU A 630 -0.43 -13.61 14.19
CA GLU A 630 -0.16 -13.69 12.74
C GLU A 630 -1.42 -14.00 11.93
N THR A 631 -2.27 -14.91 12.43
CA THR A 631 -3.55 -15.22 11.80
C THR A 631 -4.51 -14.04 11.87
N MET A 632 -4.48 -13.26 12.96
CA MET A 632 -5.29 -12.05 13.10
C MET A 632 -4.80 -10.94 12.18
N PHE A 633 -3.49 -10.70 12.09
CA PHE A 633 -2.92 -9.74 11.13
C PHE A 633 -3.29 -10.11 9.70
N ALA A 634 -3.23 -11.39 9.33
CA ALA A 634 -3.65 -11.84 8.02
C ALA A 634 -5.15 -11.61 7.76
N GLN A 635 -6.01 -11.80 8.75
CA GLN A 635 -7.45 -11.51 8.63
C GLN A 635 -7.72 -10.01 8.52
N GLU A 636 -7.07 -9.19 9.35
CA GLU A 636 -7.22 -7.74 9.33
C GLU A 636 -6.67 -7.14 8.03
N LEU A 637 -5.54 -7.62 7.52
CA LEU A 637 -4.98 -7.14 6.25
C LEU A 637 -5.85 -7.51 5.03
N ARG A 638 -6.69 -8.55 5.11
CA ARG A 638 -7.62 -8.91 4.01
C ARG A 638 -8.61 -7.80 3.68
N LYS A 639 -8.89 -6.87 4.61
CA LYS A 639 -9.78 -5.72 4.32
C LYS A 639 -9.22 -4.81 3.22
N TYR A 640 -7.90 -4.79 3.01
CA TYR A 640 -7.25 -4.04 1.95
C TYR A 640 -7.16 -4.79 0.61
N ALA A 641 -7.49 -6.09 0.58
CA ALA A 641 -7.42 -6.90 -0.63
C ALA A 641 -8.25 -6.35 -1.81
N PRO A 642 -9.48 -5.81 -1.63
CA PRO A 642 -10.24 -5.21 -2.74
C PRO A 642 -9.49 -4.04 -3.40
N MET A 643 -8.80 -3.24 -2.59
CA MET A 643 -8.01 -2.09 -3.02
C MET A 643 -6.78 -2.55 -3.84
N GLN A 644 -6.07 -3.55 -3.35
CA GLN A 644 -4.94 -4.16 -4.06
C GLN A 644 -5.37 -4.78 -5.38
N GLN A 645 -6.53 -5.45 -5.42
CA GLN A 645 -7.09 -6.01 -6.65
C GLN A 645 -7.46 -4.90 -7.65
N ARG A 646 -8.02 -3.79 -7.19
CA ARG A 646 -8.32 -2.63 -8.05
C ARG A 646 -7.04 -2.08 -8.70
N ILE A 647 -5.95 -1.93 -7.95
CA ILE A 647 -4.65 -1.49 -8.49
C ILE A 647 -4.13 -2.50 -9.53
N ARG A 648 -4.16 -3.80 -9.24
CA ARG A 648 -3.74 -4.86 -10.18
C ARG A 648 -4.55 -4.86 -11.46
N ASN A 649 -5.86 -4.74 -11.37
CA ASN A 649 -6.74 -4.65 -12.54
C ASN A 649 -6.42 -3.42 -13.38
N HIS A 650 -6.09 -2.29 -12.75
CA HIS A 650 -5.68 -1.07 -13.46
C HIS A 650 -4.32 -1.21 -14.16
N ILE A 651 -3.39 -2.00 -13.61
CA ILE A 651 -2.11 -2.33 -14.25
C ILE A 651 -2.33 -3.28 -15.45
N ALA A 652 -3.22 -4.26 -15.31
CA ALA A 652 -3.59 -5.14 -16.43
C ALA A 652 -4.23 -4.34 -17.58
N LEU A 653 -5.13 -3.40 -17.26
CA LEU A 653 -5.75 -2.50 -18.24
C LEU A 653 -4.72 -1.64 -18.97
N GLN A 654 -3.67 -1.16 -18.28
CA GLN A 654 -2.59 -0.42 -18.94
C GLN A 654 -1.90 -1.29 -19.99
N THR A 655 -1.60 -2.55 -19.65
CA THR A 655 -0.89 -3.45 -20.57
C THR A 655 -1.70 -3.62 -21.86
N GLN A 656 -3.01 -3.83 -21.74
CA GLN A 656 -3.93 -3.89 -22.88
C GLN A 656 -3.96 -2.57 -23.68
N ARG A 657 -3.95 -1.41 -23.01
CA ARG A 657 -3.94 -0.10 -23.69
C ARG A 657 -2.64 0.18 -24.42
N ILE A 658 -1.50 -0.23 -23.87
CA ILE A 658 -0.19 -0.12 -24.56
C ILE A 658 -0.18 -0.98 -25.82
N GLU A 659 -0.71 -2.20 -25.75
CA GLU A 659 -0.83 -3.08 -26.93
C GLU A 659 -1.77 -2.48 -27.99
N ALA A 660 -2.93 -1.96 -27.58
CA ALA A 660 -3.84 -1.27 -28.49
C ALA A 660 -3.23 -0.01 -29.11
N LEU A 661 -2.43 0.75 -28.35
CA LEU A 661 -1.70 1.91 -28.85
C LEU A 661 -0.62 1.52 -29.87
N ARG A 662 0.10 0.41 -29.62
CA ARG A 662 1.09 -0.12 -30.58
C ARG A 662 0.42 -0.53 -31.89
N ASP A 663 -0.71 -1.24 -31.82
CA ASP A 663 -1.49 -1.65 -32.98
C ASP A 663 -2.04 -0.44 -33.75
N SER A 664 -2.62 0.54 -33.06
CA SER A 664 -3.17 1.73 -33.71
C SER A 664 -2.10 2.58 -34.40
N VAL A 665 -0.91 2.72 -33.80
CA VAL A 665 0.25 3.37 -34.43
C VAL A 665 0.75 2.58 -35.64
N ASP A 666 0.82 1.25 -35.57
CA ASP A 666 1.26 0.43 -36.71
C ASP A 666 0.28 0.47 -37.87
N ARG A 667 -1.02 0.41 -37.57
CA ARG A 667 -2.08 0.60 -38.56
C ARG A 667 -2.01 1.99 -39.20
N LEU A 668 -1.72 3.05 -38.44
CA LEU A 668 -1.55 4.39 -38.99
C LEU A 668 -0.29 4.49 -39.88
N ARG A 669 0.77 3.74 -39.55
CA ARG A 669 1.99 3.64 -40.38
C ARG A 669 1.74 2.99 -41.72
N THR A 670 0.92 1.95 -41.79
CA THR A 670 0.64 1.19 -43.02
C THR A 670 -0.59 1.67 -43.80
N HIS A 671 -1.42 2.55 -43.22
CA HIS A 671 -2.68 2.98 -43.84
C HIS A 671 -2.48 3.69 -45.20
N PRO A 672 -3.21 3.30 -46.27
CA PRO A 672 -3.10 3.91 -47.60
C PRO A 672 -3.56 5.37 -47.62
N GLY A 673 -4.66 5.72 -46.93
CA GLY A 673 -5.15 7.09 -46.79
C GLY A 673 -4.20 8.07 -46.06
N ALA A 674 -3.13 7.57 -45.43
CA ALA A 674 -2.09 8.40 -44.82
C ALA A 674 -0.80 8.49 -45.68
N ALA A 675 -0.75 7.79 -46.82
CA ALA A 675 0.45 7.67 -47.64
C ALA A 675 0.89 9.00 -48.27
N ASP A 676 -0.07 9.81 -48.73
CA ASP A 676 0.22 11.10 -49.36
C ASP A 676 0.78 12.12 -48.36
N VAL A 677 0.20 12.16 -47.16
CA VAL A 677 0.66 13.02 -46.07
C VAL A 677 2.06 12.60 -45.61
N ARG A 678 2.31 11.29 -45.47
CA ARG A 678 3.62 10.73 -45.15
C ARG A 678 4.66 11.08 -46.21
N ARG A 679 4.35 10.87 -47.50
CA ARG A 679 5.26 11.21 -48.62
C ARG A 679 5.64 12.70 -48.61
N ARG A 680 4.67 13.59 -48.41
CA ARG A 680 4.91 15.04 -48.38
C ARG A 680 5.73 15.47 -47.15
N TRP A 681 5.45 14.87 -45.99
CA TRP A 681 6.24 15.10 -44.77
C TRP A 681 7.68 14.63 -44.95
N ASP A 682 7.88 13.39 -45.42
CA ASP A 682 9.20 12.79 -45.62
C ASP A 682 10.00 13.55 -46.68
N ALA A 683 9.36 14.06 -47.74
CA ALA A 683 10.02 14.92 -48.73
C ALA A 683 10.46 16.28 -48.14
N SER A 684 9.59 16.94 -47.37
CA SER A 684 9.89 18.23 -46.72
C SER A 684 11.01 18.11 -45.68
N GLN A 685 10.89 17.14 -44.77
CA GLN A 685 11.86 16.90 -43.70
C GLN A 685 13.15 16.25 -44.21
N GLY A 686 13.07 15.39 -45.22
CA GLY A 686 14.24 14.81 -45.89
C GLY A 686 15.06 15.89 -46.59
N GLY A 687 14.41 16.77 -47.36
CA GLY A 687 15.06 17.91 -48.00
C GLY A 687 15.72 18.86 -46.99
N ALA A 688 15.04 19.15 -45.87
CA ALA A 688 15.61 19.97 -44.81
C ALA A 688 16.85 19.32 -44.18
N ARG A 689 16.84 18.00 -43.94
CA ARG A 689 17.99 17.29 -43.36
C ARG A 689 19.19 17.27 -44.31
N GLU A 690 18.96 17.01 -45.59
CA GLU A 690 20.00 16.99 -46.62
C GLU A 690 20.67 18.36 -46.75
N TRP A 691 19.89 19.44 -46.82
CA TRP A 691 20.41 20.80 -46.86
C TRP A 691 21.12 21.22 -45.58
N ASN A 692 20.60 20.84 -44.41
CA ASN A 692 21.28 21.11 -43.14
C ASN A 692 22.63 20.39 -43.09
N ALA A 693 22.68 19.12 -43.49
CA ALA A 693 23.92 18.34 -43.53
C ALA A 693 24.94 18.96 -44.50
N ARG A 694 24.50 19.33 -45.70
CA ARG A 694 25.35 19.96 -46.71
C ARG A 694 25.96 21.28 -46.22
N LEU A 695 25.15 22.17 -45.65
CA LEU A 695 25.62 23.49 -45.20
C LEU A 695 26.49 23.41 -43.94
N VAL A 696 26.18 22.50 -43.01
CA VAL A 696 27.04 22.25 -41.84
C VAL A 696 28.37 21.65 -42.29
N GLN A 697 28.36 20.68 -43.19
CA GLN A 697 29.59 20.10 -43.75
C GLN A 697 30.44 21.14 -44.48
N ALA A 698 29.82 22.05 -45.25
CA ALA A 698 30.51 23.16 -45.91
C ALA A 698 31.17 24.11 -44.89
N TYR A 699 30.48 24.43 -43.79
CA TYR A 699 31.03 25.26 -42.72
C TYR A 699 32.19 24.56 -41.99
N ASP A 700 32.04 23.28 -41.63
CA ASP A 700 33.11 22.50 -40.99
C ASP A 700 34.35 22.44 -41.88
N ALA A 701 34.18 22.14 -43.17
CA ALA A 701 35.25 22.16 -44.16
C ALA A 701 35.90 23.56 -44.29
N TYR A 702 35.12 24.64 -44.20
CA TYR A 702 35.67 26.00 -44.14
C TYR A 702 36.54 26.22 -42.89
N THR A 703 36.11 25.76 -41.71
CA THR A 703 36.94 25.88 -40.50
C THR A 703 38.26 25.13 -40.62
N ASP A 704 38.26 24.00 -41.32
CA ASP A 704 39.45 23.23 -41.63
C ASP A 704 40.36 23.96 -42.62
N VAL A 705 39.80 24.56 -43.69
CA VAL A 705 40.54 25.43 -44.61
C VAL A 705 41.17 26.60 -43.87
N GLN A 706 40.42 27.29 -42.99
CA GLN A 706 40.94 28.41 -42.20
C GLN A 706 42.09 27.98 -41.28
N ARG A 707 41.97 26.81 -40.63
CA ARG A 707 43.03 26.27 -39.76
C ARG A 707 44.28 25.91 -40.56
N ALA A 708 44.11 25.22 -41.69
CA ALA A 708 45.20 24.81 -42.57
C ALA A 708 45.91 26.03 -43.19
N MET A 709 45.16 27.05 -43.60
CA MET A 709 45.66 28.32 -44.11
C MET A 709 46.53 29.06 -43.09
N ASN A 710 46.07 29.17 -41.83
CA ASN A 710 46.85 29.80 -40.77
C ASN A 710 48.14 29.02 -40.47
N GLN A 711 48.09 27.69 -40.48
CA GLN A 711 49.27 26.85 -40.30
C GLN A 711 50.26 26.99 -41.46
N ALA A 712 49.77 27.07 -42.71
CA ALA A 712 50.61 27.27 -43.89
C ALA A 712 51.36 28.61 -43.81
N GLN A 713 50.69 29.70 -43.41
CA GLN A 713 51.34 31.00 -43.21
C GLN A 713 52.44 30.95 -42.14
N VAL A 714 52.19 30.31 -40.99
CA VAL A 714 53.20 30.14 -39.94
C VAL A 714 54.38 29.30 -40.46
N PHE A 715 54.10 28.20 -41.14
CA PHE A 715 55.13 27.33 -41.73
C PHE A 715 56.02 28.09 -42.70
N TYR A 716 55.47 28.88 -43.63
CA TYR A 716 56.28 29.63 -44.59
C TYR A 716 57.11 30.73 -43.93
N ASN A 717 56.60 31.39 -42.89
CA ASN A 717 57.37 32.35 -42.11
C ASN A 717 58.54 31.67 -41.37
N ASP A 718 58.29 30.54 -40.71
CA ASP A 718 59.30 29.78 -39.97
C ASP A 718 60.34 29.16 -40.91
N MET A 719 59.89 28.64 -42.06
CA MET A 719 60.76 28.05 -43.06
C MET A 719 61.63 29.12 -43.75
N SER A 720 61.09 30.32 -43.98
CA SER A 720 61.87 31.47 -44.44
C SER A 720 62.95 31.84 -43.42
N HIS A 721 62.61 31.89 -42.13
CA HIS A 721 63.60 32.14 -41.08
C HIS A 721 64.68 31.04 -41.02
N THR A 722 64.26 29.77 -41.09
CA THR A 722 65.16 28.60 -41.09
C THR A 722 66.09 28.63 -42.30
N ALA A 723 65.57 28.91 -43.49
CA ALA A 723 66.37 29.02 -44.71
C ALA A 723 67.41 30.13 -44.62
N ASN A 724 67.04 31.30 -44.10
CA ASN A 724 67.98 32.39 -43.85
C ASN A 724 69.06 32.00 -42.82
N GLN A 725 68.69 31.30 -41.73
CA GLN A 725 69.67 30.80 -40.76
C GLN A 725 70.65 29.80 -41.37
N LEU A 726 70.17 28.84 -42.17
CA LEU A 726 71.01 27.88 -42.86
C LEU A 726 71.94 28.56 -43.87
N ALA A 727 71.45 29.57 -44.59
CA ALA A 727 72.26 30.39 -45.48
C ALA A 727 73.36 31.15 -44.72
N THR A 728 73.03 31.83 -43.61
CA THR A 728 74.03 32.51 -42.78
C THR A 728 75.04 31.55 -42.16
N GLN A 729 74.63 30.34 -41.78
CA GLN A 729 75.55 29.30 -41.30
C GLN A 729 76.49 28.82 -42.41
N ALA A 730 75.98 28.65 -43.64
CA ALA A 730 76.78 28.34 -44.81
C ALA A 730 77.81 29.43 -45.06
N GLU A 731 77.38 30.70 -45.11
CA GLU A 731 78.26 31.85 -45.30
C GLU A 731 79.37 31.93 -44.25
N ARG A 732 79.04 31.74 -42.96
CA ARG A 732 80.03 31.75 -41.87
C ARG A 732 81.06 30.64 -42.01
N LEU A 733 80.60 29.41 -42.26
CA LEU A 733 81.47 28.26 -42.47
C LEU A 733 82.38 28.49 -43.69
N LEU A 734 81.84 29.04 -44.77
CA LEU A 734 82.62 29.37 -45.97
C LEU A 734 83.61 30.50 -45.73
N ALA A 735 83.28 31.52 -44.94
CA ALA A 735 84.20 32.60 -44.57
C ALA A 735 85.40 32.07 -43.76
N GLU A 736 85.15 31.24 -42.74
CA GLU A 736 86.20 30.59 -41.95
C GLU A 736 87.11 29.73 -42.84
N ARG A 737 86.51 28.95 -43.75
CA ARG A 737 87.26 28.07 -44.66
C ARG A 737 88.06 28.83 -45.71
N ARG A 738 87.55 29.93 -46.24
CA ARG A 738 88.30 30.82 -47.15
C ARG A 738 89.47 31.48 -46.43
N ALA A 739 89.31 31.86 -45.15
CA ALA A 739 90.39 32.40 -44.33
C ALA A 739 91.46 31.35 -43.99
N GLU A 740 91.06 30.12 -43.65
CA GLU A 740 91.99 29.00 -43.47
C GLU A 740 92.77 28.73 -44.76
N ARG A 741 92.06 28.69 -45.90
CA ARG A 741 92.67 28.48 -47.21
C ARG A 741 93.69 29.55 -47.57
N SER A 742 93.36 30.83 -47.35
CA SER A 742 94.30 31.92 -47.64
C SER A 742 95.54 31.83 -46.74
N SER A 743 95.38 31.48 -45.46
CA SER A 743 96.50 31.25 -44.54
C SER A 743 97.42 30.11 -45.00
N ILE A 744 96.87 28.98 -45.44
CA ILE A 744 97.64 27.85 -45.98
C ILE A 744 98.44 28.29 -47.21
N LEU A 745 97.79 28.99 -48.15
CA LEU A 745 98.45 29.48 -49.37
C LEU A 745 99.58 30.45 -49.05
N MET A 746 99.41 31.39 -48.09
CA MET A 746 100.49 32.30 -47.69
C MET A 746 101.68 31.58 -47.01
N SER A 747 101.41 30.53 -46.23
CA SER A 747 102.46 29.72 -45.59
C SER A 747 103.22 28.81 -46.56
N SER A 748 102.59 28.42 -47.67
CA SER A 748 103.17 27.59 -48.72
C SER A 748 104.22 28.32 -49.58
N ASP A 749 104.20 29.66 -49.61
CA ASP A 749 105.11 30.48 -50.42
C ASP A 749 106.46 30.79 -49.74
N THR A 750 106.67 30.39 -48.48
CA THR A 750 107.85 30.81 -47.67
C THR A 750 108.84 29.69 -47.30
N ILE A 751 108.73 28.46 -47.82
CA ILE A 751 109.67 27.36 -47.49
C ILE A 751 110.11 26.57 -48.74
N PRO A 752 111.40 26.52 -49.11
CA PRO A 752 111.91 25.64 -50.15
C PRO A 752 112.14 24.20 -49.64
N ALA A 753 111.76 23.27 -50.51
CA ALA A 753 111.77 21.81 -50.41
C ALA A 753 112.82 21.16 -49.47
N ALA A 754 112.33 20.49 -48.43
CA ALA A 754 112.94 19.26 -47.92
C ALA A 754 111.87 18.37 -47.26
N THR A 755 111.67 17.22 -47.90
CA THR A 755 110.92 16.02 -47.55
C THR A 755 110.82 15.66 -46.05
N THR A 756 109.59 15.65 -45.54
CA THR A 756 109.07 14.56 -44.68
C THR A 756 107.62 14.31 -45.05
N ALA A 757 107.32 13.13 -45.59
CA ALA A 757 105.97 12.72 -45.96
C ALA A 757 105.07 12.61 -44.71
N PRO A 758 103.90 13.28 -44.66
CA PRO A 758 102.81 12.89 -43.79
C PRO A 758 101.94 11.82 -44.46
N ARG A 759 101.24 11.02 -43.64
CA ARG A 759 100.36 9.91 -44.05
C ARG A 759 99.31 10.38 -45.07
N ALA A 760 99.20 9.65 -46.19
CA ALA A 760 98.00 9.64 -47.00
C ALA A 760 96.84 9.08 -46.15
N THR A 761 95.81 9.88 -45.90
CA THR A 761 94.54 9.38 -45.41
C THR A 761 93.95 8.48 -46.50
N THR A 762 93.53 7.28 -46.12
CA THR A 762 93.00 6.32 -47.10
C THR A 762 91.57 6.72 -47.49
N LEU A 763 91.14 6.39 -48.72
CA LEU A 763 89.75 6.53 -49.18
C LEU A 763 88.74 5.94 -48.17
N ALA A 764 89.16 4.96 -47.38
CA ALA A 764 88.39 4.35 -46.31
C ALA A 764 88.11 5.30 -45.12
N GLU A 765 89.02 6.23 -44.79
CA GLU A 765 88.82 7.24 -43.74
C GLU A 765 87.88 8.36 -44.22
N ASP A 766 87.96 8.77 -45.49
CA ASP A 766 87.01 9.72 -46.11
C ASP A 766 85.59 9.14 -46.21
N LEU A 767 85.48 7.85 -46.55
CA LEU A 767 84.21 7.11 -46.54
C LEU A 767 83.67 6.83 -45.14
N ALA A 768 84.56 6.63 -44.14
CA ALA A 768 84.16 6.47 -42.75
C ALA A 768 83.67 7.80 -42.15
N ALA A 769 84.29 8.93 -42.53
CA ALA A 769 83.79 10.24 -42.18
C ALA A 769 82.35 10.39 -42.69
N LEU A 770 82.01 9.93 -43.90
CA LEU A 770 80.66 10.00 -44.51
C LEU A 770 79.58 9.13 -43.81
N ARG A 771 79.94 8.28 -42.84
CA ARG A 771 78.96 7.48 -42.10
C ARG A 771 78.22 8.32 -41.06
N MET A 772 76.89 8.32 -41.16
CA MET A 772 75.97 9.10 -40.33
C MET A 772 75.70 8.39 -38.99
N SER A 773 76.23 8.91 -37.88
CA SER A 773 75.79 8.52 -36.53
C SER A 773 76.12 9.58 -35.47
N ASN A 774 75.18 10.48 -35.14
CA ASN A 774 74.41 10.55 -33.88
C ASN A 774 73.64 11.89 -33.75
N PRO A 775 72.61 11.99 -32.89
CA PRO A 775 71.54 12.98 -32.97
C PRO A 775 71.77 14.18 -32.04
N SER A 776 71.39 15.37 -32.53
CA SER A 776 70.62 16.41 -31.80
C SER A 776 70.79 17.76 -32.53
N SER A 777 70.08 17.96 -33.64
CA SER A 777 69.68 19.29 -34.09
C SER A 777 68.17 19.26 -34.30
N ARG A 778 67.46 20.30 -33.84
CA ARG A 778 66.02 20.46 -34.10
C ARG A 778 65.85 20.56 -35.61
N GLY A 779 65.24 19.55 -36.20
CA GLY A 779 64.89 19.55 -37.62
C GLY A 779 63.88 20.66 -37.96
N PRO A 780 63.69 20.95 -39.26
CA PRO A 780 62.70 21.92 -39.71
C PRO A 780 61.30 21.57 -39.17
N PRO A 781 60.44 22.59 -38.94
CA PRO A 781 59.07 22.34 -38.50
C PRO A 781 58.34 21.45 -39.50
N PRO A 782 57.53 20.48 -39.04
CA PRO A 782 56.78 19.62 -39.95
C PRO A 782 55.79 20.46 -40.78
N PRO A 783 55.56 20.10 -42.06
CA PRO A 783 54.56 20.76 -42.89
C PRO A 783 53.16 20.64 -42.25
N PRO A 784 52.22 21.57 -42.56
CA PRO A 784 50.84 21.45 -42.12
C PRO A 784 50.25 20.10 -42.55
N ARG A 785 49.41 19.48 -41.72
CA ARG A 785 48.77 18.22 -42.11
C ARG A 785 47.72 18.50 -43.19
N PRO A 786 47.53 17.60 -44.18
CA PRO A 786 46.45 17.76 -45.15
C PRO A 786 45.11 17.85 -44.41
N PRO A 787 44.17 18.69 -44.88
CA PRO A 787 42.83 18.74 -44.32
C PRO A 787 42.21 17.34 -44.39
N ARG A 788 41.46 16.95 -43.34
CA ARG A 788 40.77 15.67 -43.34
C ARG A 788 39.61 15.77 -44.33
N ILE A 789 39.60 14.92 -45.34
CA ILE A 789 38.45 14.72 -46.25
C ILE A 789 37.33 14.08 -45.46
#